data_AF-A0A0R3SVN1-F1
#
_entry.id   AF-A0A0R3SVN1-F1
#
_cell.length_a   1.000
_cell.length_b   1.000
_cell.length_c   1.000
_cell.angle_alpha   90.00
_cell.angle_beta   90.00
_cell.angle_gamma   90.00
#
_symmetry.space_group_name_H-M   'P 1'
#
loop_
_entity.id
_entity.type
_entity.pdbx_description
1 polymer ?
#
loop_
_entity_poly.entity_id
_entity_poly.type
_entity_poly.pdbx_seq_one_letter_code
_entity_poly.pdbx_strand_id
1 'polypeptide(L)'
;LKIRELFKEMKNVYEFFKGFSKCQTDFQRVSFLLELCGKANLVKDGTIFGLPSKLEKVTEGMGKDDKLSEAFMQKSQHYWDMRDRRTALRYLTYSVFYARSDEQKFNAIVSRFFLLYNMENYEDALKDSNNALEIQAKIPFLVYFYTAQCYMKLNRYPEALTYFKRADEVEFDQDVDKEKYRPYLDYGLEECKKSPQLPELESKWSSYHPQPPTQLAPPITPLIRIYDKCNLKSVKDGVLKLRNTRERGWTLKTARDVSIGEVLLTEKPYVSVLNYPRTENCYHCYKRCHSLLPCSGCPYVGFCSEKCAAGAMSNDKSVGTGTGRHNYECGILPNILLNKFSSKISENQSYTGCATTSHLAYRCIANTDPGRLKSYLTSHDTGALNVTKGHQAFRGEKEIRKDPPDNFDPSDYSSIAWLESCSEKRDAIELWQKTIAALFLTYCLWISGYPIDWKKVDKEEPKFEGKGLRPLSVSHVAACMLYHLQASTVNYQDYFMILTPSRGMPPKICKSIATAIYPTISLINHSCNPSAVLVNTARGGAFLYALKPILADEEVTVCYKYSYFSSPESTRRFILKCYYHFDCNCVACTNKWFTRIQFDLGLLKCQKCKNTFSINKGKCKKCHSKVTVKRFKKLLLQLIKSKFSPTRELKSREKCTLIWRDMQALIRPCGACYAYLQSLYNYLILEKFGNLSIEPFN
;
A
#
# COMPACT_ATOMS: atom_id res chain seq x y z
N LEU A 1 -10.02 21.78 17.31
CA LEU A 1 -9.51 21.81 18.70
C LEU A 1 -9.35 23.25 19.15
N LYS A 2 -9.93 23.65 20.29
CA LYS A 2 -9.70 24.94 20.98
C LYS A 2 -8.21 25.27 21.20
N ILE A 3 -7.32 24.27 21.17
CA ILE A 3 -5.85 24.43 21.15
C ILE A 3 -5.39 25.36 20.01
N ARG A 4 -6.06 25.34 18.85
CA ARG A 4 -5.76 26.31 17.76
C ARG A 4 -6.24 27.73 18.08
N GLU A 5 -7.31 27.87 18.88
CA GLU A 5 -7.79 29.17 19.34
C GLU A 5 -6.90 29.73 20.45
N LEU A 6 -6.37 28.90 21.35
CA LEU A 6 -5.32 29.32 22.30
C LEU A 6 -4.14 29.97 21.58
N PHE A 7 -3.74 29.42 20.44
CA PHE A 7 -2.67 29.99 19.63
C PHE A 7 -3.02 31.39 19.08
N LYS A 8 -4.29 31.64 18.73
CA LYS A 8 -4.77 32.97 18.29
C LYS A 8 -4.89 33.96 19.45
N GLU A 9 -5.19 33.48 20.65
CA GLU A 9 -5.32 34.30 21.87
C GLU A 9 -3.97 34.63 22.53
N MET A 10 -2.88 33.98 22.10
CA MET A 10 -1.54 34.29 22.60
C MET A 10 -1.10 35.69 22.17
N LYS A 11 -0.99 36.59 23.15
CA LYS A 11 -0.51 37.97 22.96
C LYS A 11 0.91 38.07 22.37
N ASN A 12 1.71 37.01 22.41
CA ASN A 12 3.08 37.00 21.87
C ASN A 12 3.41 35.65 21.18
N VAL A 13 2.94 35.49 19.94
CA VAL A 13 3.22 34.33 19.09
C VAL A 13 4.72 34.13 18.85
N TYR A 14 5.50 35.21 18.84
CA TYR A 14 6.95 35.16 18.63
C TYR A 14 7.66 34.45 19.80
N GLU A 15 7.39 34.85 21.05
CA GLU A 15 7.97 34.20 22.23
C GLU A 15 7.52 32.74 22.37
N PHE A 16 6.27 32.43 21.99
CA PHE A 16 5.80 31.05 21.92
C PHE A 16 6.66 30.19 20.99
N PHE A 17 6.84 30.62 19.73
CA PHE A 17 7.64 29.84 18.78
C PHE A 17 9.12 29.85 19.12
N LYS A 18 9.63 30.90 19.77
CA LYS A 18 10.99 30.93 20.32
C LYS A 18 11.17 29.88 21.42
N GLY A 19 10.16 29.65 22.26
CA GLY A 19 10.13 28.55 23.24
C GLY A 19 10.04 27.19 22.56
N PHE A 20 9.06 27.00 21.66
CA PHE A 20 8.84 25.73 20.97
C PHE A 20 10.04 25.31 20.10
N SER A 21 10.69 26.26 19.42
CA SER A 21 11.86 25.98 18.56
C SER A 21 13.11 25.56 19.34
N LYS A 22 13.15 25.75 20.66
CA LYS A 22 14.21 25.20 21.52
C LYS A 22 14.05 23.70 21.78
N CYS A 23 12.87 23.12 21.52
CA CYS A 23 12.63 21.70 21.69
C CYS A 23 13.40 20.91 20.62
N GLN A 24 14.39 20.13 21.07
CA GLN A 24 15.26 19.32 20.21
C GLN A 24 14.60 17.98 19.85
N THR A 25 13.76 17.44 20.74
CA THR A 25 13.18 16.09 20.61
C THR A 25 11.65 16.15 20.53
N ASP A 26 11.03 15.10 19.99
CA ASP A 26 9.57 15.01 19.88
C ASP A 26 8.92 14.93 21.26
N PHE A 27 9.57 14.27 22.22
CA PHE A 27 9.14 14.24 23.61
C PHE A 27 9.09 15.64 24.21
N GLN A 28 10.13 16.47 24.02
CA GLN A 28 10.13 17.85 24.49
C GLN A 28 8.99 18.68 23.86
N ARG A 29 8.73 18.50 22.56
CA ARG A 29 7.63 19.20 21.85
C ARG A 29 6.25 18.82 22.40
N VAL A 30 6.04 17.53 22.65
CA VAL A 30 4.79 17.01 23.22
C VAL A 30 4.62 17.49 24.66
N SER A 31 5.67 17.43 25.48
CA SER A 31 5.64 17.93 26.86
C SER A 31 5.34 19.43 26.92
N PHE A 32 5.92 20.22 26.01
CA PHE A 32 5.61 21.64 25.87
C PHE A 32 4.12 21.89 25.56
N LEU A 33 3.52 21.12 24.64
CA LEU A 33 2.09 21.21 24.35
C LEU A 33 1.22 20.80 25.55
N LEU A 34 1.56 19.71 26.22
CA LEU A 34 0.80 19.22 27.38
C LEU A 34 0.85 20.20 28.55
N GLU A 35 2.01 20.83 28.81
CA GLU A 35 2.14 21.87 29.84
C GLU A 35 1.26 23.09 29.50
N LEU A 36 1.27 23.54 28.24
CA LEU A 36 0.41 24.61 27.77
C LEU A 36 -1.07 24.27 27.96
N CYS A 37 -1.47 23.05 27.57
CA CYS A 37 -2.84 22.58 27.76
C CYS A 37 -3.23 22.52 29.24
N GLY A 38 -2.32 22.11 30.13
CA GLY A 38 -2.55 22.11 31.57
C GLY A 38 -2.78 23.51 32.13
N LYS A 39 -1.93 24.49 31.77
CA LYS A 39 -2.08 25.91 32.18
C LYS A 39 -3.40 26.52 31.71
N ALA A 40 -3.89 26.11 30.54
CA ALA A 40 -5.15 26.57 29.98
C ALA A 40 -6.37 25.74 30.41
N ASN A 41 -6.23 24.81 31.37
CA ASN A 41 -7.29 23.87 31.79
C ASN A 41 -7.92 23.08 30.61
N LEU A 42 -7.15 22.85 29.54
CA LEU A 42 -7.60 22.07 28.39
C LEU A 42 -7.32 20.57 28.52
N VAL A 43 -6.45 20.15 29.46
CA VAL A 43 -6.23 18.74 29.79
C VAL A 43 -6.31 18.62 31.30
N LYS A 44 -7.30 17.88 31.81
CA LYS A 44 -7.51 17.67 33.25
C LYS A 44 -8.05 16.27 33.52
N ASP A 45 -7.49 15.59 34.54
CA ASP A 45 -7.95 14.29 35.07
C ASP A 45 -8.17 13.18 34.03
N GLY A 46 -7.36 13.15 32.97
CA GLY A 46 -7.53 12.14 31.92
C GLY A 46 -8.41 12.59 30.74
N THR A 47 -8.86 13.84 30.71
CA THR A 47 -9.78 14.36 29.68
C THR A 47 -9.20 15.56 28.96
N ILE A 48 -9.34 15.60 27.63
CA ILE A 48 -9.09 16.81 26.84
C ILE A 48 -10.41 17.59 26.79
N PHE A 49 -10.40 18.86 27.18
CA PHE A 49 -11.57 19.73 27.14
C PHE A 49 -12.22 19.72 25.76
N GLY A 50 -13.51 19.40 25.73
CA GLY A 50 -14.32 19.33 24.51
C GLY A 50 -14.18 18.01 23.72
N LEU A 51 -13.38 17.04 24.19
CA LEU A 51 -13.39 15.68 23.65
C LEU A 51 -14.13 14.72 24.62
N PRO A 52 -14.93 13.78 24.11
CA PRO A 52 -15.58 12.79 24.96
C PRO A 52 -14.59 11.90 25.73
N SER A 53 -15.04 11.31 26.84
CA SER A 53 -14.26 10.32 27.61
C SER A 53 -14.70 8.88 27.39
N LYS A 54 -15.73 8.67 26.56
CA LYS A 54 -16.32 7.37 26.24
C LYS A 54 -16.43 7.20 24.73
N LEU A 55 -16.11 6.00 24.23
CA LEU A 55 -16.09 5.71 22.79
C LEU A 55 -17.47 5.89 22.16
N GLU A 56 -18.54 5.52 22.85
CA GLU A 56 -19.92 5.57 22.34
C GLU A 56 -20.32 7.00 21.95
N LYS A 57 -19.87 7.99 22.74
CA LYS A 57 -20.09 9.42 22.46
C LYS A 57 -19.28 9.93 21.27
N VAL A 58 -18.11 9.34 21.00
CA VAL A 58 -17.31 9.68 19.82
C VAL A 58 -17.97 9.13 18.55
N THR A 59 -18.59 7.95 18.65
CA THR A 59 -19.19 7.23 17.52
C THR A 59 -20.69 7.47 17.36
N GLU A 60 -21.27 8.40 18.13
CA GLU A 60 -22.69 8.75 18.04
C GLU A 60 -23.03 9.26 16.63
N GLY A 61 -24.03 8.67 15.99
CA GLY A 61 -24.42 9.01 14.60
C GLY A 61 -23.44 8.54 13.51
N MET A 62 -22.39 7.79 13.87
CA MET A 62 -21.34 7.34 12.94
C MET A 62 -21.48 5.86 12.52
N GLY A 63 -22.43 5.13 13.09
CA GLY A 63 -22.64 3.71 12.87
C GLY A 63 -23.38 3.36 11.57
N LYS A 64 -23.68 2.07 11.41
CA LYS A 64 -24.57 1.55 10.37
C LYS A 64 -25.96 2.18 10.50
N ASP A 65 -26.64 2.47 9.39
CA ASP A 65 -27.94 3.14 9.35
C ASP A 65 -28.72 2.68 8.10
N ASP A 66 -29.90 2.10 8.30
CA ASP A 66 -30.73 1.55 7.22
C ASP A 66 -31.27 2.62 6.27
N LYS A 67 -31.56 3.84 6.76
CA LYS A 67 -32.01 4.95 5.91
C LYS A 67 -30.90 5.42 4.98
N LEU A 68 -29.66 5.49 5.50
CA LEU A 68 -28.50 5.79 4.66
C LEU A 68 -28.22 4.65 3.69
N SER A 69 -28.38 3.40 4.12
CA SER A 69 -28.26 2.23 3.24
C SER A 69 -29.23 2.32 2.06
N GLU A 70 -30.50 2.62 2.32
CA GLU A 70 -31.54 2.76 1.30
C GLU A 70 -31.25 3.95 0.36
N ALA A 71 -30.84 5.10 0.90
CA ALA A 71 -30.44 6.26 0.09
C ALA A 71 -29.27 5.93 -0.86
N PHE A 72 -28.33 5.08 -0.43
CA PHE A 72 -27.28 4.58 -1.31
C PHE A 72 -27.79 3.63 -2.40
N MET A 73 -28.81 2.81 -2.14
CA MET A 73 -29.46 2.00 -3.18
C MET A 73 -30.12 2.87 -4.24
N GLN A 74 -30.89 3.88 -3.83
CA GLN A 74 -31.53 4.84 -4.74
C GLN A 74 -30.50 5.58 -5.59
N LYS A 75 -29.39 6.00 -4.97
CA LYS A 75 -28.27 6.63 -5.68
C LYS A 75 -27.61 5.67 -6.67
N SER A 76 -27.47 4.40 -6.32
CA SER A 76 -26.98 3.39 -7.26
C SER A 76 -27.89 3.27 -8.48
N GLN A 77 -29.21 3.20 -8.29
CA GLN A 77 -30.17 3.13 -9.37
C GLN A 77 -30.02 4.32 -10.32
N HIS A 78 -29.90 5.53 -9.79
CA HIS A 78 -29.65 6.74 -10.59
C HIS A 78 -28.40 6.62 -11.47
N TYR A 79 -27.27 6.14 -10.93
CA TYR A 79 -26.04 5.94 -11.73
C TYR A 79 -26.16 4.79 -12.73
N TRP A 80 -26.94 3.76 -12.41
CA TRP A 80 -27.24 2.68 -13.34
C TRP A 80 -28.01 3.20 -14.57
N ASP A 81 -29.03 4.03 -14.36
CA ASP A 81 -29.82 4.64 -15.43
C ASP A 81 -28.96 5.57 -16.31
N MET A 82 -27.98 6.25 -15.72
CA MET A 82 -26.95 7.03 -16.44
C MET A 82 -25.87 6.17 -17.13
N ARG A 83 -25.97 4.84 -17.06
CA ARG A 83 -25.00 3.86 -17.59
C ARG A 83 -23.61 3.93 -16.93
N ASP A 84 -23.47 4.58 -15.78
CA ASP A 84 -22.25 4.56 -14.95
C ASP A 84 -22.30 3.38 -13.97
N ARG A 85 -22.01 2.19 -14.51
CA ARG A 85 -22.04 0.92 -13.76
C ARG A 85 -21.05 0.89 -12.60
N ARG A 86 -19.89 1.55 -12.75
CA ARG A 86 -18.85 1.56 -11.71
C ARG A 86 -19.28 2.36 -10.49
N THR A 87 -19.88 3.51 -10.72
CA THR A 87 -20.38 4.34 -9.62
C THR A 87 -21.64 3.73 -9.00
N ALA A 88 -22.52 3.11 -9.79
CA ALA A 88 -23.64 2.32 -9.27
C ALA A 88 -23.15 1.23 -8.29
N LEU A 89 -22.20 0.39 -8.72
CA LEU A 89 -21.64 -0.68 -7.89
C LEU A 89 -20.97 -0.17 -6.61
N ARG A 90 -20.32 1.00 -6.67
CA ARG A 90 -19.76 1.65 -5.49
C ARG A 90 -20.85 2.01 -4.49
N TYR A 91 -21.96 2.60 -4.94
CA TYR A 91 -23.06 2.97 -4.05
C TYR A 91 -23.79 1.76 -3.48
N LEU A 92 -23.99 0.69 -4.24
CA LEU A 92 -24.51 -0.57 -3.67
C LEU A 92 -23.56 -1.18 -2.64
N THR A 93 -22.24 -1.06 -2.84
CA THR A 93 -21.29 -1.49 -1.81
C THR A 93 -21.39 -0.64 -0.54
N TYR A 94 -21.59 0.68 -0.67
CA TYR A 94 -21.88 1.53 0.49
C TYR A 94 -23.19 1.14 1.17
N SER A 95 -24.25 0.84 0.41
CA SER A 95 -25.51 0.35 0.96
C SER A 95 -25.29 -0.90 1.83
N VAL A 96 -24.60 -1.92 1.31
CA VAL A 96 -24.24 -3.12 2.07
C VAL A 96 -23.43 -2.80 3.34
N PHE A 97 -22.54 -1.80 3.30
CA PHE A 97 -21.75 -1.42 4.47
C PHE A 97 -22.59 -0.73 5.54
N TYR A 98 -23.54 0.12 5.15
CA TYR A 98 -24.39 0.87 6.05
C TYR A 98 -25.59 0.08 6.57
N ALA A 99 -25.99 -1.01 5.90
CA ALA A 99 -27.08 -1.86 6.37
C ALA A 99 -26.83 -2.34 7.82
N ARG A 100 -27.83 -2.10 8.67
CA ARG A 100 -27.90 -2.44 10.09
C ARG A 100 -28.79 -3.66 10.32
N SER A 101 -30.01 -3.65 9.76
CA SER A 101 -30.93 -4.79 9.87
C SER A 101 -30.61 -5.88 8.84
N ASP A 102 -30.97 -7.12 9.16
CA ASP A 102 -30.82 -8.26 8.24
C ASP A 102 -31.65 -8.09 6.97
N GLU A 103 -32.86 -7.54 7.09
CA GLU A 103 -33.72 -7.19 5.95
C GLU A 103 -33.04 -6.19 5.00
N GLN A 104 -32.55 -5.07 5.53
CA GLN A 104 -31.88 -4.06 4.70
C GLN A 104 -30.56 -4.59 4.11
N LYS A 105 -29.84 -5.44 4.85
CA LYS A 105 -28.61 -6.08 4.39
C LYS A 105 -28.90 -7.05 3.25
N PHE A 106 -29.96 -7.85 3.37
CA PHE A 106 -30.46 -8.74 2.33
C PHE A 106 -30.80 -7.95 1.06
N ASN A 107 -31.62 -6.91 1.17
CA ASN A 107 -32.03 -6.05 0.05
C ASN A 107 -30.83 -5.42 -0.69
N ALA A 108 -29.85 -4.92 0.06
CA ALA A 108 -28.64 -4.32 -0.49
C ALA A 108 -27.75 -5.35 -1.21
N ILE A 109 -27.55 -6.54 -0.62
CA ILE A 109 -26.74 -7.61 -1.21
C ILE A 109 -27.40 -8.16 -2.47
N VAL A 110 -28.71 -8.42 -2.46
CA VAL A 110 -29.45 -8.91 -3.62
C VAL A 110 -29.42 -7.89 -4.77
N SER A 111 -29.55 -6.61 -4.46
CA SER A 111 -29.41 -5.55 -5.47
C SER A 111 -27.99 -5.51 -6.07
N ARG A 112 -26.95 -5.69 -5.24
CA ARG A 112 -25.56 -5.80 -5.71
C ARG A 112 -25.33 -7.05 -6.54
N PHE A 113 -25.92 -8.19 -6.15
CA PHE A 113 -25.91 -9.43 -6.91
C PHE A 113 -26.42 -9.25 -8.34
N PHE A 114 -27.63 -8.68 -8.51
CA PHE A 114 -28.20 -8.46 -9.83
C PHE A 114 -27.36 -7.49 -10.68
N LEU A 115 -26.82 -6.44 -10.06
CA LEU A 115 -25.92 -5.52 -10.75
C LEU A 115 -24.66 -6.26 -11.26
N LEU A 116 -24.03 -7.10 -10.41
CA LEU A 116 -22.85 -7.87 -10.78
C LEU A 116 -23.13 -8.89 -11.88
N TYR A 117 -24.30 -9.55 -11.85
CA TYR A 117 -24.77 -10.42 -12.92
C TYR A 117 -24.86 -9.67 -14.26
N ASN A 118 -25.49 -8.49 -14.26
CA ASN A 118 -25.62 -7.66 -15.47
C ASN A 118 -24.28 -7.09 -15.96
N MET A 119 -23.28 -7.01 -15.07
CA MET A 119 -21.90 -6.64 -15.42
C MET A 119 -21.05 -7.86 -15.86
N GLU A 120 -21.64 -9.05 -15.94
CA GLU A 120 -20.99 -10.32 -16.26
C GLU A 120 -19.86 -10.69 -15.27
N ASN A 121 -19.94 -10.20 -14.02
CA ASN A 121 -19.04 -10.59 -12.94
C ASN A 121 -19.68 -11.73 -12.12
N TYR A 122 -19.86 -12.88 -12.77
CA TYR A 122 -20.61 -14.01 -12.21
C TYR A 122 -19.99 -14.57 -10.92
N GLU A 123 -18.67 -14.58 -10.79
CA GLU A 123 -17.98 -15.07 -9.59
C GLU A 123 -18.26 -14.22 -8.33
N ASP A 124 -18.26 -12.89 -8.44
CA ASP A 124 -18.65 -12.04 -7.31
C ASP A 124 -20.17 -12.01 -7.11
N ALA A 125 -20.97 -12.18 -8.17
CA ALA A 125 -22.42 -12.34 -8.06
C ALA A 125 -22.77 -13.61 -7.25
N LEU A 126 -22.15 -14.75 -7.55
CA LEU A 126 -22.34 -15.99 -6.79
C LEU A 126 -21.99 -15.84 -5.30
N LYS A 127 -20.97 -15.04 -4.96
CA LYS A 127 -20.67 -14.73 -3.55
C LYS A 127 -21.78 -13.93 -2.89
N ASP A 128 -22.31 -12.91 -3.55
CA ASP A 128 -23.44 -12.15 -3.00
C ASP A 128 -24.70 -13.01 -2.88
N SER A 129 -24.96 -13.91 -3.82
CA SER A 129 -26.04 -14.89 -3.68
C SER A 129 -25.83 -15.76 -2.44
N ASN A 130 -24.66 -16.34 -2.24
CA ASN A 130 -24.38 -17.17 -1.06
C ASN A 130 -24.52 -16.37 0.24
N ASN A 131 -24.01 -15.13 0.28
CA ASN A 131 -24.19 -14.25 1.44
C ASN A 131 -25.67 -13.94 1.71
N ALA A 132 -26.51 -13.82 0.68
CA ALA A 132 -27.95 -13.59 0.83
C ALA A 132 -28.66 -14.83 1.42
N LEU A 133 -28.25 -16.05 1.02
CA LEU A 133 -28.76 -17.32 1.57
C LEU A 133 -28.45 -17.48 3.07
N GLU A 134 -27.35 -16.89 3.55
CA GLU A 134 -26.96 -16.95 4.96
C GLU A 134 -27.76 -15.98 5.85
N ILE A 135 -28.46 -14.99 5.28
CA ILE A 135 -29.16 -13.96 6.04
C ILE A 135 -30.59 -14.38 6.42
N GLN A 136 -31.33 -14.99 5.49
CA GLN A 136 -32.71 -15.38 5.74
C GLN A 136 -33.08 -16.68 5.03
N ALA A 137 -34.06 -17.40 5.60
CA ALA A 137 -34.49 -18.70 5.08
C ALA A 137 -35.35 -18.59 3.81
N LYS A 138 -36.20 -17.55 3.70
CA LYS A 138 -37.07 -17.34 2.54
C LYS A 138 -36.32 -16.54 1.47
N ILE A 139 -36.00 -17.22 0.37
CA ILE A 139 -35.21 -16.65 -0.73
C ILE A 139 -36.12 -16.49 -1.96
N PRO A 140 -36.12 -15.29 -2.60
CA PRO A 140 -36.90 -15.03 -3.81
C PRO A 140 -36.55 -15.97 -4.96
N PHE A 141 -37.55 -16.29 -5.79
CA PHE A 141 -37.39 -17.11 -7.00
C PHE A 141 -36.24 -16.58 -7.88
N LEU A 142 -36.20 -15.25 -8.11
CA LEU A 142 -35.20 -14.65 -8.98
C LEU A 142 -33.77 -14.87 -8.48
N VAL A 143 -33.54 -14.91 -7.16
CA VAL A 143 -32.20 -15.14 -6.63
C VAL A 143 -31.72 -16.53 -7.01
N TYR A 144 -32.53 -17.58 -6.78
CA TYR A 144 -32.17 -18.94 -7.19
C TYR A 144 -32.00 -19.06 -8.71
N PHE A 145 -32.93 -18.50 -9.49
CA PHE A 145 -32.88 -18.55 -10.94
C PHE A 145 -31.61 -17.91 -11.51
N TYR A 146 -31.26 -16.70 -11.08
CA TYR A 146 -30.07 -16.01 -11.60
C TYR A 146 -28.76 -16.59 -11.05
N THR A 147 -28.78 -17.23 -9.87
CA THR A 147 -27.62 -17.99 -9.37
C THR A 147 -27.36 -19.21 -10.24
N ALA A 148 -28.42 -19.93 -10.64
CA ALA A 148 -28.29 -21.02 -11.61
C ALA A 148 -27.76 -20.51 -12.97
N GLN A 149 -28.26 -19.37 -13.46
CA GLN A 149 -27.74 -18.73 -14.67
C GLN A 149 -26.25 -18.38 -14.55
N CYS A 150 -25.78 -17.86 -13.40
CA CYS A 150 -24.36 -17.58 -13.18
C CYS A 150 -23.51 -18.86 -13.35
N TYR A 151 -23.89 -19.96 -12.70
CA TYR A 151 -23.18 -21.23 -12.84
C TYR A 151 -23.20 -21.75 -14.28
N MET A 152 -24.35 -21.66 -14.95
CA MET A 152 -24.47 -22.07 -16.36
C MET A 152 -23.58 -21.24 -17.28
N LYS A 153 -23.47 -19.91 -17.07
CA LYS A 153 -22.56 -19.02 -17.82
C LYS A 153 -21.08 -19.30 -17.56
N LEU A 154 -20.74 -19.99 -16.47
CA LEU A 154 -19.40 -20.46 -16.14
C LEU A 154 -19.16 -21.93 -16.57
N ASN A 155 -20.11 -22.54 -17.28
CA ASN A 155 -20.13 -23.97 -17.65
C ASN A 155 -20.14 -24.94 -16.45
N ARG A 156 -20.63 -24.50 -15.29
CA ARG A 156 -20.80 -25.29 -14.06
C ARG A 156 -22.20 -25.87 -13.96
N TYR A 157 -22.52 -26.77 -14.90
CA TYR A 157 -23.87 -27.31 -15.06
C TYR A 157 -24.41 -28.12 -13.86
N PRO A 158 -23.60 -28.91 -13.12
CA PRO A 158 -24.09 -29.60 -11.92
C PRO A 158 -24.58 -28.66 -10.82
N GLU A 159 -23.84 -27.58 -10.56
CA GLU A 159 -24.24 -26.54 -9.63
C GLU A 159 -25.45 -25.77 -10.15
N ALA A 160 -25.48 -25.41 -11.43
CA ALA A 160 -26.62 -24.74 -12.05
C ALA A 160 -27.92 -25.54 -11.89
N LEU A 161 -27.88 -26.86 -12.15
CA LEU A 161 -29.04 -27.75 -11.98
C LEU A 161 -29.58 -27.72 -10.55
N THR A 162 -28.70 -27.71 -9.56
CA THR A 162 -29.08 -27.66 -8.14
C THR A 162 -29.88 -26.39 -7.84
N TYR A 163 -29.44 -25.24 -8.36
CA TYR A 163 -30.11 -23.97 -8.12
C TYR A 163 -31.38 -23.79 -8.96
N PHE A 164 -31.46 -24.34 -10.18
CA PHE A 164 -32.71 -24.37 -10.93
C PHE A 164 -33.78 -25.22 -10.24
N LYS A 165 -33.42 -26.37 -9.66
CA LYS A 165 -34.37 -27.18 -8.86
C LYS A 165 -34.91 -26.40 -7.65
N ARG A 166 -34.03 -25.70 -6.92
CA ARG A 166 -34.46 -24.83 -5.81
C ARG A 166 -35.37 -23.70 -6.28
N ALA A 167 -35.12 -23.14 -7.47
CA ALA A 167 -36.00 -22.14 -8.08
C ALA A 167 -37.38 -22.72 -8.43
N ASP A 168 -37.44 -23.99 -8.84
CA ASP A 168 -38.70 -24.68 -9.17
C ASP A 168 -39.54 -25.06 -7.94
N GLU A 169 -38.88 -25.23 -6.79
CA GLU A 169 -39.51 -25.57 -5.50
C GLU A 169 -40.12 -24.36 -4.78
N VAL A 170 -39.73 -23.12 -5.14
CA VAL A 170 -40.26 -21.90 -4.53
C VAL A 170 -41.36 -21.26 -5.36
N GLU A 171 -42.31 -20.62 -4.69
CA GLU A 171 -43.31 -19.80 -5.37
C GLU A 171 -42.65 -18.59 -6.06
N PHE A 172 -43.21 -18.19 -7.20
CA PHE A 172 -42.79 -16.98 -7.90
C PHE A 172 -43.08 -15.77 -7.02
N ASP A 173 -42.12 -14.83 -6.97
CA ASP A 173 -42.31 -13.58 -6.25
C ASP A 173 -43.49 -12.79 -6.86
N GLN A 174 -44.21 -12.00 -6.04
CA GLN A 174 -45.46 -11.34 -6.46
C GLN A 174 -45.31 -10.48 -7.72
N ASP A 175 -44.16 -9.83 -7.89
CA ASP A 175 -43.88 -8.93 -9.02
C ASP A 175 -43.21 -9.64 -10.21
N VAL A 176 -43.12 -10.98 -10.19
CA VAL A 176 -42.44 -11.76 -11.22
C VAL A 176 -43.45 -12.44 -12.14
N ASP A 177 -43.34 -12.12 -13.42
CA ASP A 177 -44.14 -12.73 -14.48
C ASP A 177 -43.78 -14.22 -14.66
N LYS A 178 -44.61 -15.09 -14.08
CA LYS A 178 -44.45 -16.54 -14.15
C LYS A 178 -44.47 -17.07 -15.58
N GLU A 179 -45.35 -16.56 -16.44
CA GLU A 179 -45.47 -17.02 -17.82
C GLU A 179 -44.21 -16.68 -18.61
N LYS A 180 -43.59 -15.54 -18.32
CA LYS A 180 -42.30 -15.15 -18.90
C LYS A 180 -41.15 -16.03 -18.44
N TYR A 181 -41.04 -16.33 -17.14
CA TYR A 181 -39.85 -17.00 -16.60
C TYR A 181 -39.91 -18.54 -16.64
N ARG A 182 -41.11 -19.14 -16.65
CA ARG A 182 -41.28 -20.59 -16.67
C ARG A 182 -40.56 -21.29 -17.84
N PRO A 183 -40.66 -20.82 -19.10
CA PRO A 183 -39.95 -21.43 -20.23
C PRO A 183 -38.43 -21.42 -20.06
N TYR A 184 -37.85 -20.36 -19.47
CA TYR A 184 -36.41 -20.29 -19.23
C TYR A 184 -35.96 -21.22 -18.09
N LEU A 185 -36.80 -21.41 -17.08
CA LEU A 185 -36.54 -22.36 -15.99
C LEU A 185 -36.53 -23.79 -16.53
N ASP A 186 -37.57 -24.15 -17.29
CA ASP A 186 -37.70 -25.49 -17.88
C ASP A 186 -36.53 -25.78 -18.83
N TYR A 187 -36.17 -24.81 -19.69
CA TYR A 187 -34.95 -24.89 -20.52
C TYR A 187 -33.68 -25.09 -19.69
N GLY A 188 -33.49 -24.30 -18.63
CA GLY A 188 -32.32 -24.42 -17.75
C GLY A 188 -32.23 -25.79 -17.07
N LEU A 189 -33.34 -26.34 -16.61
CA LEU A 189 -33.44 -27.68 -16.03
C LEU A 189 -33.09 -28.76 -17.06
N GLU A 190 -33.62 -28.68 -18.28
CA GLU A 190 -33.37 -29.64 -19.35
C GLU A 190 -31.91 -29.60 -19.82
N GLU A 191 -31.37 -28.41 -20.10
CA GLU A 191 -29.98 -28.26 -20.54
C GLU A 191 -28.99 -28.73 -19.47
N CYS A 192 -29.20 -28.38 -18.20
CA CYS A 192 -28.28 -28.80 -17.15
C CYS A 192 -28.39 -30.31 -16.87
N LYS A 193 -29.56 -30.95 -17.08
CA LYS A 193 -29.71 -32.42 -17.02
C LYS A 193 -28.88 -33.13 -18.08
N LYS A 194 -28.69 -32.54 -19.27
CA LYS A 194 -27.79 -33.07 -20.31
C LYS A 194 -26.33 -33.08 -19.85
N SER A 195 -25.98 -32.27 -18.83
CA SER A 195 -24.64 -32.15 -18.25
C SER A 195 -23.53 -32.07 -19.30
N PRO A 196 -23.58 -31.07 -20.21
CA PRO A 196 -22.63 -30.96 -21.30
C PRO A 196 -21.20 -30.85 -20.75
N GLN A 197 -20.30 -31.67 -21.30
CA GLN A 197 -18.89 -31.74 -20.89
C GLN A 197 -18.08 -30.62 -21.55
N LEU A 198 -18.36 -29.38 -21.14
CA LEU A 198 -17.64 -28.19 -21.58
C LEU A 198 -16.55 -27.82 -20.57
N PRO A 199 -15.39 -27.32 -21.03
CA PRO A 199 -14.39 -26.79 -20.11
C PRO A 199 -14.98 -25.60 -19.33
N GLU A 200 -14.68 -25.52 -18.03
CA GLU A 200 -15.07 -24.37 -17.22
C GLU A 200 -14.59 -23.08 -17.89
N LEU A 201 -15.52 -22.12 -18.04
CA LEU A 201 -15.19 -20.85 -18.65
C LEU A 201 -14.59 -19.93 -17.59
N GLU A 202 -13.39 -19.42 -17.84
CA GLU A 202 -12.83 -18.39 -16.97
C GLU A 202 -13.66 -17.11 -17.05
N SER A 203 -13.96 -16.53 -15.88
CA SER A 203 -14.66 -15.25 -15.81
C SER A 203 -13.93 -14.16 -16.61
N LYS A 204 -14.70 -13.35 -17.34
CA LYS A 204 -14.18 -12.16 -18.03
C LYS A 204 -13.54 -11.17 -17.05
N TRP A 205 -14.00 -11.18 -15.80
CA TRP A 205 -13.36 -10.50 -14.68
C TRP A 205 -12.43 -11.44 -13.94
N SER A 206 -11.21 -11.00 -13.63
CA SER A 206 -10.30 -11.77 -12.79
C SER A 206 -9.31 -10.88 -12.05
N SER A 207 -8.96 -11.25 -10.82
CA SER A 207 -7.98 -10.52 -10.03
C SER A 207 -6.84 -11.40 -9.57
N TYR A 208 -5.63 -10.97 -9.86
CA TYR A 208 -4.40 -11.71 -9.64
C TYR A 208 -3.50 -10.99 -8.66
N HIS A 209 -3.08 -11.76 -7.65
CA HIS A 209 -2.21 -11.32 -6.57
C HIS A 209 -1.11 -12.38 -6.39
N PRO A 210 -0.07 -12.34 -7.24
CA PRO A 210 1.01 -13.32 -7.21
C PRO A 210 1.91 -13.11 -5.98
N GLN A 211 2.57 -14.18 -5.52
CA GLN A 211 3.64 -14.11 -4.54
C GLN A 211 4.96 -13.67 -5.20
N PRO A 212 5.91 -13.13 -4.42
CA PRO A 212 7.27 -12.87 -4.89
C PRO A 212 7.94 -14.11 -5.50
N PRO A 213 8.67 -13.97 -6.62
CA PRO A 213 9.50 -15.05 -7.16
C PRO A 213 10.78 -15.21 -6.35
N THR A 214 11.34 -16.43 -6.35
CA THR A 214 12.65 -16.70 -5.74
C THR A 214 13.80 -16.00 -6.47
N GLN A 215 13.73 -15.94 -7.81
CA GLN A 215 14.62 -15.23 -8.73
C GLN A 215 13.87 -14.96 -10.06
N LEU A 216 14.25 -13.92 -10.81
CA LEU A 216 13.73 -13.70 -12.19
C LEU A 216 14.58 -14.35 -13.26
N ALA A 217 15.86 -14.56 -13.00
CA ALA A 217 16.78 -15.33 -13.84
C ALA A 217 17.89 -15.93 -12.96
N PRO A 218 18.57 -16.99 -13.42
CA PRO A 218 19.72 -17.55 -12.73
C PRO A 218 20.80 -16.46 -12.49
N PRO A 219 21.38 -16.42 -11.27
CA PRO A 219 22.54 -15.57 -11.01
C PRO A 219 23.74 -16.08 -11.82
N ILE A 220 24.60 -15.16 -12.25
CA ILE A 220 25.85 -15.53 -12.93
C ILE A 220 26.92 -15.91 -11.90
N THR A 221 26.89 -15.26 -10.75
CA THR A 221 27.81 -15.48 -9.64
C THR A 221 27.23 -16.46 -8.62
N PRO A 222 28.05 -17.31 -7.99
CA PRO A 222 27.60 -18.17 -6.90
C PRO A 222 26.98 -17.38 -5.76
N LEU A 223 25.92 -17.93 -5.16
CA LEU A 223 25.31 -17.36 -3.97
C LEU A 223 26.23 -17.62 -2.76
N ILE A 224 27.08 -16.63 -2.44
CA ILE A 224 27.92 -16.66 -1.24
C ILE A 224 27.17 -15.93 -0.12
N ARG A 225 26.95 -16.63 1.00
CA ARG A 225 26.38 -16.02 2.19
C ARG A 225 27.44 -15.18 2.89
N ILE A 226 27.19 -13.88 3.01
CA ILE A 226 28.11 -12.96 3.67
C ILE A 226 27.45 -12.43 4.94
N TYR A 227 28.14 -12.59 6.06
CA TYR A 227 27.71 -12.06 7.35
C TYR A 227 28.12 -10.59 7.47
N ASP A 228 27.22 -9.78 8.00
CA ASP A 228 27.43 -8.36 8.24
C ASP A 228 27.06 -8.02 9.69
N LYS A 229 27.51 -6.87 10.20
CA LYS A 229 27.23 -6.43 11.58
C LYS A 229 25.72 -6.34 11.86
N CYS A 230 24.95 -5.89 10.87
CA CYS A 230 23.50 -5.85 10.94
C CYS A 230 22.89 -7.04 10.18
N ASN A 231 22.14 -7.87 10.88
CA ASN A 231 21.35 -8.95 10.29
C ASN A 231 20.05 -8.40 9.69
N LEU A 232 20.02 -8.25 8.37
CA LEU A 232 18.84 -7.79 7.62
C LEU A 232 17.90 -8.96 7.28
N LYS A 233 16.83 -9.17 8.07
CA LYS A 233 15.98 -10.38 7.97
C LYS A 233 15.27 -10.54 6.62
N SER A 234 15.00 -9.44 5.92
CA SER A 234 14.34 -9.42 4.60
C SER A 234 15.29 -9.65 3.41
N VAL A 235 16.60 -9.64 3.65
CA VAL A 235 17.63 -9.78 2.61
C VAL A 235 17.98 -11.25 2.44
N LYS A 236 17.99 -11.70 1.18
CA LYS A 236 18.30 -13.09 0.86
C LYS A 236 19.82 -13.32 0.83
N ASP A 237 20.28 -14.40 1.46
CA ASP A 237 21.68 -14.87 1.42
C ASP A 237 22.73 -13.80 1.76
N GLY A 238 22.37 -12.76 2.54
CA GLY A 238 23.29 -11.67 2.88
C GLY A 238 23.79 -10.84 1.67
N VAL A 239 23.03 -10.81 0.57
CA VAL A 239 23.43 -10.10 -0.67
C VAL A 239 23.54 -8.58 -0.49
N LEU A 240 22.90 -8.02 0.55
CA LEU A 240 22.96 -6.60 0.91
C LEU A 240 23.53 -6.41 2.32
N LYS A 241 24.23 -5.28 2.50
CA LYS A 241 24.87 -4.83 3.73
C LYS A 241 24.44 -3.40 4.06
N LEU A 242 24.19 -3.13 5.34
CA LEU A 242 23.80 -1.79 5.81
C LEU A 242 25.04 -0.94 6.07
N ARG A 243 25.15 0.22 5.42
CA ARG A 243 26.34 1.10 5.51
C ARG A 243 25.94 2.56 5.66
N ASN A 244 26.72 3.31 6.42
CA ASN A 244 26.56 4.77 6.51
C ASN A 244 27.53 5.45 5.54
N THR A 245 27.01 6.21 4.59
CA THR A 245 27.80 6.95 3.60
C THR A 245 28.31 8.30 4.10
N ARG A 246 27.90 8.71 5.31
CA ARG A 246 28.08 10.04 5.92
C ARG A 246 27.38 11.17 5.17
N GLU A 247 27.55 11.26 3.86
CA GLU A 247 26.95 12.29 3.00
C GLU A 247 25.44 12.06 2.76
N ARG A 248 25.04 10.81 2.53
CA ARG A 248 23.67 10.42 2.17
C ARG A 248 23.00 9.58 3.25
N GLY A 249 23.58 9.55 4.46
CA GLY A 249 23.13 8.73 5.57
C GLY A 249 23.30 7.23 5.35
N TRP A 250 22.44 6.45 6.00
CA TRP A 250 22.38 4.99 5.90
C TRP A 250 21.85 4.52 4.55
N THR A 251 22.44 3.46 4.02
CA THR A 251 22.08 2.87 2.73
C THR A 251 22.34 1.37 2.69
N LEU A 252 21.81 0.70 1.66
CA LEU A 252 22.13 -0.69 1.34
C LEU A 252 23.17 -0.77 0.22
N LYS A 253 24.26 -1.47 0.49
CA LYS A 253 25.29 -1.81 -0.50
C LYS A 253 25.31 -3.31 -0.78
N THR A 254 25.71 -3.69 -1.98
CA THR A 254 25.86 -5.10 -2.35
C THR A 254 27.07 -5.73 -1.66
N ALA A 255 26.90 -6.98 -1.22
CA ALA A 255 27.97 -7.77 -0.62
C ALA A 255 28.92 -8.40 -1.66
N ARG A 256 28.44 -8.53 -2.90
CA ARG A 256 29.08 -9.17 -4.06
C ARG A 256 28.53 -8.58 -5.35
N ASP A 257 29.09 -8.97 -6.48
CA ASP A 257 28.51 -8.65 -7.78
C ASP A 257 27.12 -9.28 -7.94
N VAL A 258 26.19 -8.49 -8.44
CA VAL A 258 24.78 -8.81 -8.65
C VAL A 258 24.42 -8.66 -10.14
N SER A 259 23.79 -9.70 -10.66
CA SER A 259 23.31 -9.79 -12.03
C SER A 259 21.91 -9.21 -12.20
N ILE A 260 21.60 -8.78 -13.43
CA ILE A 260 20.26 -8.35 -13.82
C ILE A 260 19.24 -9.46 -13.54
N GLY A 261 18.15 -9.09 -12.86
CA GLY A 261 17.03 -9.97 -12.50
C GLY A 261 17.18 -10.73 -11.19
N GLU A 262 18.31 -10.59 -10.49
CA GLU A 262 18.42 -11.14 -9.14
C GLU A 262 17.47 -10.41 -8.18
N VAL A 263 16.69 -11.17 -7.42
CA VAL A 263 15.84 -10.72 -6.32
C VAL A 263 16.73 -10.51 -5.10
N LEU A 264 16.81 -9.26 -4.64
CA LEU A 264 17.74 -8.83 -3.59
C LEU A 264 17.13 -8.91 -2.20
N LEU A 265 15.84 -8.60 -2.08
CA LEU A 265 15.09 -8.69 -0.84
C LEU A 265 13.61 -8.91 -1.13
N THR A 266 12.91 -9.52 -0.16
CA THR A 266 11.46 -9.65 -0.14
C THR A 266 10.96 -9.24 1.24
N GLU A 267 9.90 -8.44 1.28
CA GLU A 267 9.45 -7.81 2.52
C GLU A 267 7.93 -7.66 2.54
N LYS A 268 7.34 -7.89 3.72
CA LYS A 268 5.99 -7.43 4.05
C LYS A 268 6.11 -6.12 4.83
N PRO A 269 5.18 -5.18 4.64
CA PRO A 269 5.24 -3.90 5.32
C PRO A 269 4.98 -4.08 6.81
N TYR A 270 5.60 -3.23 7.62
CA TYR A 270 5.27 -3.13 9.04
C TYR A 270 3.87 -2.55 9.22
N VAL A 271 3.56 -1.53 8.41
CA VAL A 271 2.27 -0.85 8.39
C VAL A 271 1.84 -0.56 6.96
N SER A 272 0.54 -0.68 6.71
CA SER A 272 -0.09 -0.37 5.42
C SER A 272 -1.50 0.14 5.65
N VAL A 273 -2.02 0.96 4.75
CA VAL A 273 -3.36 1.55 4.78
C VAL A 273 -3.99 1.52 3.39
N LEU A 274 -5.28 1.19 3.29
CA LEU A 274 -6.02 1.22 2.02
C LEU A 274 -6.45 2.67 1.70
N ASN A 275 -6.13 3.12 0.49
CA ASN A 275 -6.49 4.45 0.00
C ASN A 275 -8.01 4.52 -0.29
N TYR A 276 -8.57 5.73 -0.24
CA TYR A 276 -9.95 5.97 -0.65
C TYR A 276 -10.12 5.84 -2.18
N PRO A 277 -11.24 5.29 -2.70
CA PRO A 277 -12.38 4.68 -2.00
C PRO A 277 -12.11 3.24 -1.55
N ARG A 278 -12.68 2.84 -0.41
CA ARG A 278 -12.47 1.54 0.26
C ARG A 278 -13.53 0.47 -0.07
N THR A 279 -14.27 0.68 -1.16
CA THR A 279 -15.38 -0.17 -1.60
C THR A 279 -14.97 -1.20 -2.66
N GLU A 280 -13.73 -1.15 -3.14
CA GLU A 280 -13.34 -1.92 -4.32
C GLU A 280 -12.25 -2.97 -4.02
N ASN A 281 -11.62 -2.88 -2.84
CA ASN A 281 -10.52 -3.76 -2.43
C ASN A 281 -10.72 -4.18 -0.98
N CYS A 282 -10.39 -5.43 -0.67
CA CYS A 282 -10.40 -5.95 0.69
C CYS A 282 -9.50 -5.11 1.60
N TYR A 283 -10.02 -4.68 2.74
CA TYR A 283 -9.32 -3.80 3.67
C TYR A 283 -8.09 -4.45 4.34
N HIS A 284 -8.08 -5.79 4.44
CA HIS A 284 -7.00 -6.57 5.05
C HIS A 284 -5.92 -6.99 4.05
N CYS A 285 -6.32 -7.60 2.93
CA CYS A 285 -5.40 -8.25 1.98
C CYS A 285 -5.22 -7.49 0.66
N TYR A 286 -5.96 -6.39 0.45
CA TYR A 286 -5.94 -5.54 -0.75
C TYR A 286 -6.38 -6.23 -2.04
N LYS A 287 -6.89 -7.46 -1.95
CA LYS A 287 -7.47 -8.17 -3.08
C LYS A 287 -8.62 -7.37 -3.68
N ARG A 288 -8.65 -7.24 -5.01
CA ARG A 288 -9.81 -6.68 -5.71
C ARG A 288 -11.01 -7.60 -5.52
N CYS A 289 -12.13 -7.06 -5.04
CA CYS A 289 -13.34 -7.84 -4.76
C CYS A 289 -14.52 -6.86 -4.77
N HIS A 290 -15.55 -7.14 -5.56
CA HIS A 290 -16.75 -6.30 -5.61
C HIS A 290 -17.85 -6.78 -4.66
N SER A 291 -17.87 -8.08 -4.34
CA SER A 291 -18.65 -8.65 -3.24
C SER A 291 -17.85 -8.59 -1.94
N LEU A 292 -17.71 -7.38 -1.36
CA LEU A 292 -17.09 -7.21 -0.04
C LEU A 292 -18.12 -7.46 1.06
N LEU A 293 -17.72 -8.24 2.07
CA LEU A 293 -18.40 -8.43 3.34
C LEU A 293 -18.18 -7.19 4.20
N PRO A 294 -19.23 -6.55 4.74
CA PRO A 294 -19.07 -5.37 5.57
C PRO A 294 -18.46 -5.72 6.93
N CYS A 295 -17.73 -4.78 7.54
CA CYS A 295 -17.41 -4.89 8.97
C CYS A 295 -18.70 -4.95 9.80
N SER A 296 -18.71 -5.76 10.86
CA SER A 296 -19.85 -5.86 11.78
C SER A 296 -20.00 -4.60 12.64
N GLY A 297 -18.89 -3.97 13.05
CA GLY A 297 -18.90 -2.84 13.98
C GLY A 297 -18.97 -1.44 13.34
N CYS A 298 -18.66 -1.29 12.05
CA CYS A 298 -18.71 0.03 11.40
C CYS A 298 -19.04 -0.06 9.90
N PRO A 299 -19.51 1.04 9.27
CA PRO A 299 -19.87 1.05 7.85
C PRO A 299 -18.71 1.47 6.91
N TYR A 300 -17.46 1.47 7.38
CA TYR A 300 -16.36 2.14 6.65
C TYR A 300 -15.48 1.23 5.80
N VAL A 301 -15.47 -0.07 6.09
CA VAL A 301 -14.53 -1.03 5.49
C VAL A 301 -15.23 -2.36 5.22
N GLY A 302 -14.67 -3.11 4.27
CA GLY A 302 -15.13 -4.47 3.98
C GLY A 302 -14.01 -5.42 3.59
N PHE A 303 -14.34 -6.71 3.58
CA PHE A 303 -13.41 -7.82 3.49
C PHE A 303 -13.84 -8.80 2.40
N CYS A 304 -12.89 -9.47 1.75
CA CYS A 304 -13.23 -10.47 0.73
C CYS A 304 -13.63 -11.85 1.29
N SER A 305 -13.62 -12.02 2.62
CA SER A 305 -13.88 -13.29 3.32
C SER A 305 -13.90 -13.06 4.83
N GLU A 306 -14.62 -13.91 5.58
CA GLU A 306 -14.61 -13.92 7.04
C GLU A 306 -13.20 -14.04 7.64
N LYS A 307 -12.33 -14.86 7.04
CA LYS A 307 -10.91 -14.97 7.44
C LYS A 307 -10.18 -13.62 7.37
N CYS A 308 -10.49 -12.78 6.39
CA CYS A 308 -9.90 -11.45 6.27
C CYS A 308 -10.51 -10.46 7.27
N ALA A 309 -11.79 -10.60 7.61
CA ALA A 309 -12.43 -9.81 8.65
C ALA A 309 -11.80 -10.12 10.02
N ALA A 310 -11.73 -11.41 10.39
CA ALA A 310 -11.08 -11.86 11.61
C ALA A 310 -9.59 -11.46 11.67
N GLY A 311 -8.86 -11.65 10.56
CA GLY A 311 -7.45 -11.25 10.46
C GLY A 311 -7.22 -9.74 10.61
N ALA A 312 -8.17 -8.90 10.22
CA ALA A 312 -8.07 -7.45 10.41
C ALA A 312 -8.29 -7.04 11.87
N MET A 313 -9.15 -7.74 12.60
CA MET A 313 -9.47 -7.46 14.00
C MET A 313 -8.49 -8.07 15.00
N SER A 314 -7.68 -9.05 14.57
CA SER A 314 -6.71 -9.71 15.45
C SER A 314 -5.36 -8.99 15.49
N ASN A 315 -4.77 -8.90 16.68
CA ASN A 315 -3.35 -8.56 16.87
C ASN A 315 -2.41 -9.75 16.57
N ASP A 316 -2.94 -10.98 16.56
CA ASP A 316 -2.17 -12.14 16.19
C ASP A 316 -1.94 -12.17 14.67
N LYS A 317 -0.66 -12.20 14.29
CA LYS A 317 -0.22 -12.26 12.89
C LYS A 317 -0.48 -13.64 12.25
N SER A 318 -0.85 -14.67 13.03
CA SER A 318 -1.20 -16.01 12.54
C SER A 318 -2.63 -16.11 11.99
N VAL A 319 -3.57 -15.31 12.53
CA VAL A 319 -5.02 -15.39 12.26
C VAL A 319 -5.40 -14.82 10.88
N GLY A 320 -4.48 -14.13 10.22
CA GLY A 320 -4.69 -13.51 8.91
C GLY A 320 -3.41 -13.50 8.08
N THR A 321 -3.55 -13.24 6.79
CA THR A 321 -2.39 -13.22 5.88
C THR A 321 -2.15 -11.85 5.23
N GLY A 322 -3.10 -10.93 5.41
CA GLY A 322 -3.04 -9.55 4.96
C GLY A 322 -2.31 -8.64 5.95
N THR A 323 -2.15 -7.38 5.57
CA THR A 323 -1.37 -6.38 6.32
C THR A 323 -2.24 -5.24 6.84
N GLY A 324 -3.45 -5.06 6.31
CA GLY A 324 -4.40 -4.10 6.85
C GLY A 324 -4.96 -4.54 8.21
N ARG A 325 -5.11 -3.60 9.14
CA ARG A 325 -5.65 -3.84 10.49
C ARG A 325 -6.86 -2.95 10.75
N HIS A 326 -7.78 -3.39 11.60
CA HIS A 326 -8.99 -2.63 11.89
C HIS A 326 -9.44 -2.71 13.36
N ASN A 327 -8.61 -3.28 14.24
CA ASN A 327 -8.94 -3.49 15.65
C ASN A 327 -9.10 -2.20 16.46
N TYR A 328 -8.14 -1.27 16.40
CA TYR A 328 -8.17 -0.02 17.15
C TYR A 328 -8.76 1.16 16.37
N GLU A 329 -9.18 0.95 15.13
CA GLU A 329 -9.75 2.01 14.28
C GLU A 329 -11.20 1.74 13.89
N CYS A 330 -11.77 0.59 14.31
CA CYS A 330 -13.19 0.32 14.14
C CYS A 330 -14.03 1.38 14.86
N GLY A 331 -15.04 1.91 14.16
CA GLY A 331 -15.92 2.97 14.66
C GLY A 331 -15.34 4.39 14.55
N ILE A 332 -14.03 4.57 14.73
CA ILE A 332 -13.39 5.90 14.75
C ILE A 332 -12.53 6.22 13.51
N LEU A 333 -12.56 5.36 12.48
CA LEU A 333 -11.75 5.52 11.28
C LEU A 333 -11.87 6.94 10.67
N PRO A 334 -13.05 7.58 10.56
CA PRO A 334 -13.13 8.96 10.06
C PRO A 334 -12.38 9.98 10.91
N ASN A 335 -12.33 9.79 12.25
CA ASN A 335 -11.67 10.72 13.17
C ASN A 335 -10.14 10.72 12.99
N ILE A 336 -9.54 9.57 12.67
CA ILE A 336 -8.08 9.47 12.50
C ILE A 336 -7.58 9.89 11.10
N LEU A 337 -8.48 10.17 10.16
CA LEU A 337 -8.17 10.59 8.79
C LEU A 337 -8.03 12.11 8.68
N LEU A 338 -7.09 12.67 9.43
CA LEU A 338 -6.81 14.11 9.48
C LEU A 338 -6.29 14.62 8.13
N ASN A 339 -6.95 15.63 7.56
CA ASN A 339 -6.51 16.27 6.32
C ASN A 339 -6.06 17.72 6.55
N LYS A 340 -5.11 18.20 5.74
CA LYS A 340 -4.54 19.57 5.81
C LYS A 340 -4.10 19.99 7.23
N PHE A 341 -3.54 19.05 8.00
CA PHE A 341 -3.07 19.34 9.35
C PHE A 341 -1.59 19.75 9.39
N SER A 342 -0.88 19.73 8.28
CA SER A 342 0.54 20.09 8.18
C SER A 342 0.83 20.66 6.79
N SER A 343 0.24 21.82 6.50
CA SER A 343 0.38 22.54 5.23
C SER A 343 0.74 24.00 5.47
N LYS A 344 1.66 24.53 4.65
CA LYS A 344 1.80 25.99 4.51
C LYS A 344 0.45 26.55 4.06
N ILE A 345 -0.02 27.58 4.77
CA ILE A 345 -1.35 28.20 4.60
C ILE A 345 -1.58 28.70 3.16
N SER A 346 -0.54 28.79 2.33
CA SER A 346 -0.56 29.37 0.98
C SER A 346 -0.80 28.40 -0.19
N GLU A 347 -0.95 27.08 -0.01
CA GLU A 347 -1.17 26.16 -1.15
C GLU A 347 -2.30 25.13 -0.93
N ASN A 348 -3.07 24.88 -2.01
CA ASN A 348 -4.26 24.02 -2.01
C ASN A 348 -4.01 22.54 -1.69
N GLN A 349 -2.75 22.08 -1.63
CA GLN A 349 -2.39 20.69 -1.35
C GLN A 349 -1.43 20.60 -0.14
N SER A 350 -1.86 19.86 0.89
CA SER A 350 -1.03 19.55 2.06
C SER A 350 -0.10 18.39 1.74
N TYR A 351 1.19 18.66 1.60
CA TYR A 351 2.19 17.65 1.23
C TYR A 351 2.62 16.73 2.38
N THR A 352 2.55 17.20 3.64
CA THR A 352 3.06 16.44 4.80
C THR A 352 2.03 16.15 5.88
N GLY A 353 0.79 16.65 5.76
CA GLY A 353 -0.31 16.37 6.70
C GLY A 353 -1.61 16.05 6.00
N CYS A 354 -1.71 14.83 5.47
CA CYS A 354 -2.89 14.29 4.81
C CYS A 354 -3.42 13.05 5.55
N ALA A 355 -4.63 12.61 5.19
CA ALA A 355 -5.31 11.48 5.84
C ALA A 355 -4.48 10.19 5.81
N THR A 356 -3.73 9.95 4.74
CA THR A 356 -2.83 8.80 4.64
C THR A 356 -1.69 8.86 5.66
N THR A 357 -1.13 10.04 5.91
CA THR A 357 -0.03 10.22 6.86
C THR A 357 -0.51 9.99 8.30
N SER A 358 -1.65 10.56 8.69
CA SER A 358 -2.20 10.32 10.03
C SER A 358 -2.59 8.86 10.22
N HIS A 359 -3.13 8.21 9.19
CA HIS A 359 -3.53 6.81 9.25
C HIS A 359 -2.33 5.86 9.38
N LEU A 360 -1.26 6.09 8.61
CA LEU A 360 -0.01 5.33 8.74
C LEU A 360 0.59 5.50 10.13
N ALA A 361 0.73 6.74 10.62
CA ALA A 361 1.29 7.01 11.94
C ALA A 361 0.48 6.37 13.06
N TYR A 362 -0.85 6.47 12.99
CA TYR A 362 -1.76 5.80 13.92
C TYR A 362 -1.51 4.29 13.95
N ARG A 363 -1.45 3.66 12.78
CA ARG A 363 -1.21 2.21 12.68
C ARG A 363 0.20 1.78 13.08
N CYS A 364 1.23 2.65 12.98
CA CYS A 364 2.56 2.32 13.49
C CYS A 364 2.50 1.94 14.98
N ILE A 365 1.73 2.69 15.78
CA ILE A 365 1.56 2.39 17.21
C ILE A 365 0.47 1.33 17.41
N ALA A 366 -0.68 1.45 16.75
CA ALA A 366 -1.80 0.52 16.94
C ALA A 366 -1.46 -0.94 16.56
N ASN A 367 -0.56 -1.16 15.61
CA ASN A 367 -0.08 -2.49 15.24
C ASN A 367 0.98 -3.06 16.20
N THR A 368 1.46 -2.24 17.14
CA THR A 368 2.51 -2.62 18.09
C THR A 368 1.87 -3.15 19.36
N ASP A 369 2.24 -4.37 19.75
CA ASP A 369 1.89 -4.91 21.07
C ASP A 369 2.34 -3.92 22.17
N PRO A 370 1.47 -3.52 23.11
CA PRO A 370 1.81 -2.53 24.13
C PRO A 370 3.00 -2.94 25.00
N GLY A 371 3.14 -4.23 25.32
CA GLY A 371 4.27 -4.78 26.05
C GLY A 371 5.57 -4.65 25.26
N ARG A 372 5.52 -4.92 23.95
CA ARG A 372 6.66 -4.73 23.05
C ARG A 372 7.07 -3.26 22.90
N LEU A 373 6.10 -2.35 22.76
CA LEU A 373 6.38 -0.90 22.70
C LEU A 373 7.06 -0.44 23.99
N LYS A 374 6.49 -0.78 25.15
CA LYS A 374 7.06 -0.47 26.45
C LYS A 374 8.47 -1.04 26.60
N SER A 375 8.65 -2.32 26.26
CA SER A 375 9.96 -2.98 26.28
C SER A 375 10.97 -2.23 25.41
N TYR A 376 10.62 -1.87 24.18
CA TYR A 376 11.53 -1.12 23.30
C TYR A 376 11.96 0.21 23.93
N LEU A 377 11.01 0.96 24.48
CA LEU A 377 11.28 2.26 25.07
C LEU A 377 12.14 2.21 26.34
N THR A 378 11.99 1.19 27.20
CA THR A 378 12.73 1.09 28.48
C THR A 378 13.97 0.22 28.42
N SER A 379 14.18 -0.50 27.32
CA SER A 379 15.20 -1.55 27.26
C SER A 379 16.62 -1.03 27.51
N HIS A 380 16.97 0.17 27.07
CA HIS A 380 18.30 0.77 27.25
C HIS A 380 18.75 0.88 28.72
N ASP A 381 17.81 0.90 29.68
CA ASP A 381 18.10 0.95 31.11
C ASP A 381 18.46 -0.42 31.71
N THR A 382 18.24 -1.51 30.98
CA THR A 382 18.42 -2.87 31.50
C THR A 382 19.85 -3.41 31.36
N GLY A 383 20.75 -2.67 30.68
CA GLY A 383 22.15 -3.08 30.46
C GLY A 383 22.35 -4.33 29.62
N ALA A 384 21.30 -4.90 29.02
CA ALA A 384 21.42 -6.12 28.22
C ALA A 384 22.11 -5.86 26.85
N LEU A 385 23.05 -6.73 26.50
CA LEU A 385 24.00 -6.59 25.38
C LEU A 385 23.38 -6.51 23.96
N ASN A 386 22.09 -6.80 23.79
CA ASN A 386 21.40 -6.86 22.48
C ASN A 386 20.27 -5.83 22.34
N VAL A 387 20.38 -4.72 23.05
CA VAL A 387 19.27 -3.81 23.28
C VAL A 387 19.40 -2.50 22.52
N THR A 388 18.28 -2.08 21.93
CA THR A 388 18.10 -0.84 21.18
C THR A 388 18.55 0.38 21.98
N LYS A 389 19.33 1.27 21.36
CA LYS A 389 19.96 2.45 22.00
C LYS A 389 18.98 3.56 22.45
N GLY A 390 17.68 3.26 22.52
CA GLY A 390 16.60 4.22 22.74
C GLY A 390 15.79 4.50 21.46
N HIS A 391 14.87 5.45 21.56
CA HIS A 391 13.94 5.83 20.49
C HIS A 391 14.20 7.29 20.05
N GLN A 392 14.19 7.57 18.75
CA GLN A 392 14.51 8.89 18.18
C GLN A 392 13.62 10.03 18.69
N ALA A 393 12.34 9.75 18.94
CA ALA A 393 11.43 10.69 19.60
C ALA A 393 11.96 11.31 20.91
N PHE A 394 12.85 10.61 21.63
CA PHE A 394 13.36 11.04 22.94
C PHE A 394 14.80 11.56 22.86
N ARG A 395 15.65 10.93 22.03
CA ARG A 395 17.10 11.24 21.96
C ARG A 395 17.60 11.77 20.63
N GLY A 396 16.69 11.91 19.65
CA GLY A 396 17.00 12.38 18.31
C GLY A 396 17.72 11.36 17.42
N GLU A 397 17.86 11.71 16.15
CA GLU A 397 18.49 10.87 15.13
C GLU A 397 19.99 10.67 15.41
N LYS A 398 20.72 11.74 15.74
CA LYS A 398 22.20 11.72 15.84
C LYS A 398 22.72 10.71 16.85
N GLU A 399 22.01 10.51 17.95
CA GLU A 399 22.36 9.52 18.97
C GLU A 399 21.94 8.11 18.52
N ILE A 400 20.65 7.94 18.18
CA ILE A 400 20.04 6.63 17.95
C ILE A 400 20.53 5.97 16.65
N ARG A 401 20.77 6.75 15.60
CA ARG A 401 21.21 6.29 14.28
C ARG A 401 22.73 6.39 14.10
N LYS A 402 23.51 6.59 15.17
CA LYS A 402 24.98 6.58 15.12
C LYS A 402 25.54 5.23 14.67
N ASP A 403 24.97 4.15 15.19
CA ASP A 403 25.31 2.77 14.87
C ASP A 403 24.08 2.05 14.31
N PRO A 404 24.27 1.03 13.44
CA PRO A 404 23.15 0.22 12.98
C PRO A 404 22.71 -0.72 14.11
N PRO A 405 21.43 -1.14 14.13
CA PRO A 405 21.00 -2.21 15.02
C PRO A 405 21.62 -3.54 14.61
N ASP A 406 21.86 -4.44 15.56
CA ASP A 406 22.45 -5.76 15.27
C ASP A 406 21.49 -6.66 14.48
N ASN A 407 20.19 -6.49 14.70
CA ASN A 407 19.15 -7.20 13.96
C ASN A 407 18.09 -6.22 13.46
N PHE A 408 17.82 -6.24 12.16
CA PHE A 408 16.80 -5.43 11.52
C PHE A 408 15.67 -6.33 11.01
N ASP A 409 14.70 -6.56 11.90
CA ASP A 409 13.50 -7.36 11.61
C ASP A 409 12.35 -6.42 11.23
N PRO A 410 11.88 -6.43 9.98
CA PRO A 410 10.82 -5.53 9.53
C PRO A 410 9.44 -5.86 10.08
N SER A 411 9.30 -6.96 10.82
CA SER A 411 8.07 -7.29 11.56
C SER A 411 8.08 -6.76 12.99
N ASP A 412 9.20 -6.23 13.48
CA ASP A 412 9.38 -5.71 14.83
C ASP A 412 9.38 -4.18 14.86
N TYR A 413 8.84 -3.59 15.93
CA TYR A 413 8.71 -2.13 16.08
C TYR A 413 10.05 -1.39 16.01
N SER A 414 11.13 -2.02 16.46
CA SER A 414 12.47 -1.42 16.43
C SER A 414 12.90 -0.98 15.04
N SER A 415 12.50 -1.72 14.00
CA SER A 415 12.86 -1.41 12.62
C SER A 415 12.21 -0.12 12.12
N ILE A 416 10.92 0.08 12.41
CA ILE A 416 10.18 1.30 11.99
C ILE A 416 10.51 2.51 12.87
N ALA A 417 10.80 2.28 14.16
CA ALA A 417 11.25 3.30 15.10
C ALA A 417 12.69 3.78 14.83
N TRP A 418 13.45 3.05 14.02
CA TRP A 418 14.80 3.42 13.62
C TRP A 418 14.86 4.21 12.30
N LEU A 419 13.80 4.28 11.50
CA LEU A 419 13.79 4.94 10.19
C LEU A 419 14.04 6.47 10.26
N GLU A 420 14.33 7.06 9.11
CA GLU A 420 14.55 8.50 9.01
C GLU A 420 13.25 9.29 9.26
N SER A 421 13.30 10.37 10.04
CA SER A 421 12.16 11.26 10.26
C SER A 421 12.34 12.66 9.65
N CYS A 422 13.58 13.02 9.33
CA CYS A 422 13.99 14.36 8.92
C CYS A 422 13.57 15.44 9.93
N SER A 423 13.44 15.13 11.22
CA SER A 423 12.90 16.05 12.23
C SER A 423 13.66 17.38 12.28
N GLU A 424 15.00 17.33 12.23
CA GLU A 424 15.86 18.53 12.24
C GLU A 424 15.74 19.41 10.99
N LYS A 425 15.17 18.90 9.90
CA LYS A 425 15.02 19.62 8.61
C LYS A 425 13.64 20.25 8.42
N ARG A 426 12.74 20.10 9.40
CA ARG A 426 11.37 20.59 9.35
C ARG A 426 11.25 21.96 10.00
N ASP A 427 10.32 22.76 9.51
CA ASP A 427 10.04 24.06 10.10
C ASP A 427 9.22 23.92 11.40
N ALA A 428 9.35 24.90 12.29
CA ALA A 428 8.71 24.87 13.60
C ALA A 428 7.17 24.90 13.53
N ILE A 429 6.60 25.50 12.49
CA ILE A 429 5.13 25.56 12.29
C ILE A 429 4.62 24.17 11.92
N GLU A 430 5.29 23.49 11.00
CA GLU A 430 4.99 22.11 10.63
C GLU A 430 5.03 21.18 11.86
N LEU A 431 6.11 21.25 12.63
CA LEU A 431 6.29 20.45 13.84
C LEU A 431 5.22 20.75 14.90
N TRP A 432 4.85 22.01 15.09
CA TRP A 432 3.77 22.39 16.00
C TRP A 432 2.43 21.77 15.59
N GLN A 433 2.06 21.88 14.31
CA GLN A 433 0.79 21.32 13.84
C GLN A 433 0.77 19.79 13.92
N LYS A 434 1.90 19.13 13.61
CA LYS A 434 2.06 17.68 13.81
C LYS A 434 2.00 17.28 15.29
N THR A 435 2.50 18.12 16.21
CA THR A 435 2.43 17.86 17.66
C THR A 435 0.98 17.85 18.16
N ILE A 436 0.16 18.80 17.69
CA ILE A 436 -1.29 18.82 17.98
C ILE A 436 -1.96 17.56 17.42
N ALA A 437 -1.65 17.19 16.17
CA ALA A 437 -2.19 15.98 15.55
C ALA A 437 -1.77 14.71 16.30
N ALA A 438 -0.52 14.63 16.76
CA ALA A 438 -0.01 13.51 17.53
C ALA A 438 -0.80 13.30 18.83
N LEU A 439 -1.05 14.39 19.59
CA LEU A 439 -1.84 14.31 20.81
C LEU A 439 -3.28 13.84 20.54
N PHE A 440 -3.91 14.36 19.47
CA PHE A 440 -5.26 13.94 19.09
C PHE A 440 -5.33 12.48 18.63
N LEU A 441 -4.38 12.02 17.81
CA LEU A 441 -4.31 10.61 17.39
C LEU A 441 -4.02 9.68 18.57
N THR A 442 -3.24 10.14 19.55
CA THR A 442 -2.99 9.40 20.80
C THR A 442 -4.28 9.28 21.60
N TYR A 443 -5.12 10.32 21.62
CA TYR A 443 -6.45 10.29 22.24
C TYR A 443 -7.36 9.29 21.54
N CYS A 444 -7.39 9.31 20.20
CA CYS A 444 -8.13 8.33 19.40
C CYS A 444 -7.68 6.90 19.72
N LEU A 445 -6.38 6.67 19.90
CA LEU A 445 -5.82 5.37 20.19
C LEU A 445 -6.21 4.87 21.60
N TRP A 446 -6.13 5.77 22.58
CA TRP A 446 -6.56 5.50 23.96
C TRP A 446 -8.05 5.18 24.05
N ILE A 447 -8.91 6.03 23.46
CA ILE A 447 -10.37 5.85 23.55
C ILE A 447 -10.85 4.58 22.84
N SER A 448 -10.07 4.09 21.86
CA SER A 448 -10.29 2.81 21.19
C SER A 448 -9.72 1.61 21.93
N GLY A 449 -9.22 1.77 23.16
CA GLY A 449 -8.83 0.69 24.06
C GLY A 449 -7.36 0.30 24.02
N TYR A 450 -6.48 1.06 23.37
CA TYR A 450 -5.04 0.85 23.55
C TYR A 450 -4.63 1.30 24.96
N PRO A 451 -3.86 0.51 25.71
CA PRO A 451 -3.53 0.84 27.11
C PRO A 451 -2.56 2.02 27.18
N ILE A 452 -3.10 3.19 27.52
CA ILE A 452 -2.36 4.44 27.75
C ILE A 452 -2.81 5.02 29.08
N ASP A 453 -1.87 5.42 29.93
CA ASP A 453 -2.18 6.17 31.14
C ASP A 453 -2.35 7.65 30.77
N TRP A 454 -3.60 8.03 30.53
CA TRP A 454 -3.96 9.40 30.17
C TRP A 454 -3.86 10.39 31.34
N LYS A 455 -3.82 9.89 32.57
CA LYS A 455 -3.74 10.76 33.77
C LYS A 455 -2.30 11.16 34.08
N LYS A 456 -1.34 10.34 33.67
CA LYS A 456 0.08 10.58 33.88
C LYS A 456 0.68 11.37 32.72
N VAL A 457 1.30 12.51 33.02
CA VAL A 457 2.13 13.29 32.08
C VAL A 457 3.56 13.29 32.61
N ASP A 458 4.41 12.46 32.02
CA ASP A 458 5.81 12.33 32.43
C ASP A 458 6.65 13.48 31.88
N LYS A 459 7.60 13.94 32.72
CA LYS A 459 8.61 14.94 32.34
C LYS A 459 9.93 14.31 31.92
N GLU A 460 10.06 13.00 32.09
CA GLU A 460 11.27 12.22 31.81
C GLU A 460 11.00 11.09 30.81
N GLU A 461 12.07 10.55 30.23
CA GLU A 461 12.02 9.35 29.40
C GLU A 461 11.45 8.15 30.19
N PRO A 462 10.80 7.20 29.51
CA PRO A 462 10.28 6.00 30.16
C PRO A 462 11.44 5.15 30.71
N LYS A 463 11.45 4.96 32.03
CA LYS A 463 12.44 4.14 32.74
C LYS A 463 12.00 2.68 32.89
N PHE A 464 12.95 1.76 32.95
CA PHE A 464 12.65 0.37 33.32
C PHE A 464 12.25 0.26 34.80
N GLU A 465 10.95 -0.02 35.07
CA GLU A 465 10.41 -0.21 36.42
C GLU A 465 10.20 -1.69 36.80
N GLY A 466 10.87 -2.64 36.11
CA GLY A 466 10.67 -4.08 36.32
C GLY A 466 9.55 -4.72 35.45
N LYS A 467 9.28 -6.02 35.65
CA LYS A 467 8.16 -6.71 34.98
C LYS A 467 6.83 -6.18 35.53
N GLY A 468 6.10 -5.40 34.73
CA GLY A 468 4.81 -4.86 35.16
C GLY A 468 3.95 -4.30 34.01
N LEU A 469 2.63 -4.43 34.17
CA LEU A 469 1.58 -4.07 33.22
C LEU A 469 1.21 -2.57 33.18
N ARG A 470 1.88 -1.70 33.96
CA ARG A 470 1.53 -0.27 33.95
C ARG A 470 1.62 0.30 32.53
N PRO A 471 0.54 0.92 32.01
CA PRO A 471 0.55 1.55 30.70
C PRO A 471 1.61 2.65 30.58
N LEU A 472 2.05 2.93 29.36
CA LEU A 472 2.86 4.11 29.07
C LEU A 472 2.03 5.38 29.27
N SER A 473 2.67 6.48 29.68
CA SER A 473 1.99 7.77 29.81
C SER A 473 1.61 8.36 28.46
N VAL A 474 0.64 9.28 28.46
CA VAL A 474 0.23 9.99 27.24
C VAL A 474 1.40 10.72 26.57
N SER A 475 2.30 11.30 27.36
CA SER A 475 3.49 12.00 26.85
C SER A 475 4.45 11.07 26.10
N HIS A 476 4.64 9.83 26.57
CA HIS A 476 5.50 8.86 25.90
C HIS A 476 4.90 8.36 24.58
N VAL A 477 3.61 8.01 24.57
CA VAL A 477 2.95 7.51 23.35
C VAL A 477 2.77 8.63 22.32
N ALA A 478 2.41 9.84 22.75
CA ALA A 478 2.28 10.98 21.84
C ALA A 478 3.63 11.40 21.22
N ALA A 479 4.75 11.26 21.94
CA ALA A 479 6.08 11.47 21.37
C ALA A 479 6.39 10.46 20.25
N CYS A 480 6.07 9.18 20.47
CA CYS A 480 6.20 8.15 19.43
C CYS A 480 5.27 8.44 18.24
N MET A 481 4.03 8.86 18.50
CA MET A 481 3.06 9.25 17.45
C MET A 481 3.58 10.43 16.61
N LEU A 482 4.16 11.45 17.26
CA LEU A 482 4.77 12.60 16.58
C LEU A 482 5.96 12.18 15.70
N TYR A 483 6.82 11.29 16.18
CA TYR A 483 7.88 10.70 15.37
C TYR A 483 7.30 9.99 14.13
N HIS A 484 6.27 9.15 14.29
CA HIS A 484 5.68 8.43 13.16
C HIS A 484 4.94 9.34 12.17
N LEU A 485 4.36 10.46 12.62
CA LEU A 485 3.81 11.49 11.73
C LEU A 485 4.87 12.16 10.84
N GLN A 486 6.13 12.19 11.29
CA GLN A 486 7.25 12.69 10.50
C GLN A 486 7.83 11.58 9.63
N ALA A 487 8.20 10.44 10.22
CA ALA A 487 8.80 9.30 9.52
C ALA A 487 7.91 8.75 8.39
N SER A 488 6.59 8.71 8.58
CA SER A 488 5.66 8.23 7.54
C SER A 488 5.69 9.07 6.27
N THR A 489 6.09 10.35 6.33
CA THR A 489 6.12 11.23 5.14
C THR A 489 7.31 10.98 4.23
N VAL A 490 8.38 10.36 4.73
CA VAL A 490 9.64 10.16 3.98
C VAL A 490 9.96 8.68 3.72
N ASN A 491 9.27 7.75 4.39
CA ASN A 491 9.50 6.30 4.24
C ASN A 491 8.33 5.53 3.59
N TYR A 492 7.25 6.20 3.21
CA TYR A 492 6.11 5.52 2.58
C TYR A 492 6.43 5.07 1.16
N GLN A 493 5.74 4.00 0.76
CA GLN A 493 5.73 3.47 -0.59
C GLN A 493 4.29 3.23 -1.05
N ASP A 494 3.99 3.66 -2.26
CA ASP A 494 2.72 3.36 -2.91
C ASP A 494 2.63 1.87 -3.27
N TYR A 495 1.45 1.30 -3.07
CA TYR A 495 1.10 -0.07 -3.43
C TYR A 495 0.09 -0.04 -4.58
N PHE A 496 0.54 -0.48 -5.76
CA PHE A 496 -0.19 -0.32 -7.01
C PHE A 496 -0.95 -1.57 -7.43
N MET A 497 -2.01 -1.34 -8.21
CA MET A 497 -2.74 -2.35 -8.97
C MET A 497 -2.89 -1.89 -10.42
N ILE A 498 -2.63 -2.83 -11.33
CA ILE A 498 -2.83 -2.66 -12.77
C ILE A 498 -4.25 -3.07 -13.13
N LEU A 499 -4.98 -2.23 -13.86
CA LEU A 499 -6.30 -2.52 -14.40
C LEU A 499 -6.22 -2.62 -15.93
N THR A 500 -6.70 -3.74 -16.49
CA THR A 500 -6.75 -3.99 -17.93
C THR A 500 -8.17 -4.40 -18.36
N PRO A 501 -8.66 -3.96 -19.53
CA PRO A 501 -10.00 -4.34 -20.00
C PRO A 501 -10.09 -5.82 -20.38
N SER A 502 -9.00 -6.40 -20.88
CA SER A 502 -8.96 -7.79 -21.32
C SER A 502 -7.54 -8.35 -21.26
N ARG A 503 -7.41 -9.67 -21.46
CA ARG A 503 -6.12 -10.36 -21.54
C ARG A 503 -5.36 -9.92 -22.78
N GLY A 504 -4.05 -9.67 -22.63
CA GLY A 504 -3.16 -9.33 -23.76
C GLY A 504 -3.28 -7.89 -24.28
N MET A 505 -4.20 -7.08 -23.75
CA MET A 505 -4.24 -5.64 -24.00
C MET A 505 -3.27 -4.89 -23.08
N PRO A 506 -2.70 -3.75 -23.53
CA PRO A 506 -1.90 -2.90 -22.66
C PRO A 506 -2.75 -2.38 -21.49
N PRO A 507 -2.14 -2.11 -20.33
CA PRO A 507 -2.85 -1.66 -19.16
C PRO A 507 -3.50 -0.31 -19.47
N LYS A 508 -4.76 -0.16 -19.07
CA LYS A 508 -5.46 1.10 -19.24
C LYS A 508 -5.13 2.06 -18.09
N ILE A 509 -4.96 1.52 -16.87
CA ILE A 509 -4.79 2.32 -15.65
C ILE A 509 -3.85 1.61 -14.67
N CYS A 510 -2.91 2.37 -14.07
CA CYS A 510 -2.16 1.98 -12.87
C CYS A 510 -2.67 2.81 -11.69
N LYS A 511 -3.24 2.17 -10.67
CA LYS A 511 -3.88 2.84 -9.53
C LYS A 511 -3.10 2.56 -8.25
N SER A 512 -2.72 3.61 -7.51
CA SER A 512 -2.26 3.45 -6.11
C SER A 512 -3.49 3.12 -5.25
N ILE A 513 -3.56 1.89 -4.75
CA ILE A 513 -4.70 1.39 -3.98
C ILE A 513 -4.43 1.37 -2.48
N ALA A 514 -3.16 1.32 -2.07
CA ALA A 514 -2.75 1.35 -0.68
C ALA A 514 -1.42 2.09 -0.55
N THR A 515 -1.09 2.48 0.68
CA THR A 515 0.20 3.08 1.04
C THR A 515 0.79 2.27 2.17
N ALA A 516 2.10 1.99 2.14
CA ALA A 516 2.75 1.11 3.09
C ALA A 516 4.16 1.57 3.47
N ILE A 517 4.65 1.15 4.64
CA ILE A 517 6.03 1.38 5.08
C ILE A 517 6.71 0.03 5.24
N TYR A 518 7.82 -0.13 4.53
CA TYR A 518 8.63 -1.33 4.46
C TYR A 518 9.99 -0.99 5.07
N PRO A 519 10.27 -1.39 6.32
CA PRO A 519 11.45 -0.89 7.02
C PRO A 519 12.76 -1.10 6.28
N THR A 520 13.00 -2.28 5.70
CA THR A 520 14.27 -2.59 5.02
C THR A 520 14.35 -1.88 3.67
N ILE A 521 13.27 -1.88 2.89
CA ILE A 521 13.18 -1.14 1.62
C ILE A 521 13.39 0.36 1.83
N SER A 522 12.96 0.92 2.96
CA SER A 522 13.12 2.34 3.30
C SER A 522 14.58 2.75 3.49
N LEU A 523 15.50 1.78 3.68
CA LEU A 523 16.94 2.02 3.75
C LEU A 523 17.60 2.21 2.37
N ILE A 524 16.85 2.03 1.28
CA ILE A 524 17.40 2.13 -0.07
C ILE A 524 17.33 3.56 -0.54
N ASN A 525 18.49 4.11 -0.85
CA ASN A 525 18.64 5.48 -1.31
C ASN A 525 18.13 5.73 -2.73
N HIS A 526 17.86 7.00 -3.02
CA HIS A 526 17.36 7.42 -4.33
C HIS A 526 18.43 7.46 -5.44
N SER A 527 18.06 7.09 -6.67
CA SER A 527 18.70 7.55 -7.89
C SER A 527 17.67 7.72 -9.00
N CYS A 528 17.80 8.77 -9.81
CA CYS A 528 16.90 8.98 -10.94
C CYS A 528 17.18 8.03 -12.13
N ASN A 529 18.33 7.33 -12.11
CA ASN A 529 18.64 6.18 -12.95
C ASN A 529 18.97 4.98 -12.03
N PRO A 530 17.94 4.36 -11.43
CA PRO A 530 18.11 3.41 -10.32
C PRO A 530 18.84 2.13 -10.73
N SER A 531 19.39 1.42 -9.74
CA SER A 531 19.98 0.08 -9.93
C SER A 531 19.00 -1.06 -9.68
N ALA A 532 17.91 -0.80 -8.96
CA ALA A 532 16.88 -1.78 -8.68
C ALA A 532 15.47 -1.20 -8.82
N VAL A 533 14.47 -2.07 -8.92
CA VAL A 533 13.05 -1.72 -8.91
C VAL A 533 12.29 -2.58 -7.92
N LEU A 534 11.32 -1.95 -7.27
CA LEU A 534 10.38 -2.57 -6.37
C LEU A 534 9.11 -3.01 -7.11
N VAL A 535 8.63 -4.21 -6.82
CA VAL A 535 7.37 -4.75 -7.33
C VAL A 535 6.46 -5.09 -6.16
N ASN A 536 5.25 -4.53 -6.14
CA ASN A 536 4.22 -4.88 -5.18
C ASN A 536 3.59 -6.23 -5.55
N THR A 537 3.44 -7.11 -4.56
CA THR A 537 2.89 -8.47 -4.68
C THR A 537 1.70 -8.65 -3.75
N ALA A 538 1.11 -9.83 -3.73
CA ALA A 538 -0.05 -10.15 -2.90
C ALA A 538 0.03 -9.66 -1.45
N ARG A 539 -1.13 -9.30 -0.89
CA ARG A 539 -1.33 -9.06 0.56
C ARG A 539 -0.46 -7.95 1.14
N GLY A 540 -0.06 -6.98 0.33
CA GLY A 540 0.83 -5.90 0.74
C GLY A 540 2.31 -6.24 0.61
N GLY A 541 2.71 -7.45 0.23
CA GLY A 541 4.12 -7.80 0.06
C GLY A 541 4.80 -7.02 -1.07
N ALA A 542 6.13 -7.02 -1.07
CA ALA A 542 6.92 -6.52 -2.17
C ALA A 542 8.26 -7.26 -2.30
N PHE A 543 8.86 -7.24 -3.48
CA PHE A 543 10.24 -7.67 -3.69
C PHE A 543 11.01 -6.66 -4.54
N LEU A 544 12.31 -6.62 -4.29
CA LEU A 544 13.26 -5.78 -5.03
C LEU A 544 14.10 -6.66 -5.95
N TYR A 545 14.25 -6.25 -7.21
CA TYR A 545 15.16 -6.93 -8.14
C TYR A 545 16.10 -5.95 -8.85
N ALA A 546 17.28 -6.45 -9.22
CA ALA A 546 18.30 -5.67 -9.92
C ALA A 546 17.89 -5.38 -11.38
N LEU A 547 17.86 -4.11 -11.75
CA LEU A 547 17.57 -3.64 -13.10
C LEU A 547 18.79 -3.63 -14.02
N LYS A 548 19.98 -3.49 -13.45
CA LYS A 548 21.29 -3.42 -14.13
C LYS A 548 22.31 -4.18 -13.28
N PRO A 549 23.50 -4.52 -13.83
CA PRO A 549 24.56 -5.11 -13.02
C PRO A 549 24.94 -4.14 -11.90
N ILE A 550 25.19 -4.67 -10.71
CA ILE A 550 25.61 -3.91 -9.52
C ILE A 550 26.88 -4.58 -8.99
N LEU A 551 27.99 -3.86 -8.95
CA LEU A 551 29.27 -4.41 -8.48
C LEU A 551 29.26 -4.55 -6.96
N ALA A 552 30.15 -5.37 -6.41
CA ALA A 552 30.37 -5.43 -4.96
C ALA A 552 30.64 -4.03 -4.37
N ASP A 553 30.09 -3.77 -3.17
CA ASP A 553 30.17 -2.49 -2.43
C ASP A 553 29.55 -1.27 -3.14
N GLU A 554 28.87 -1.45 -4.27
CA GLU A 554 28.04 -0.41 -4.87
C GLU A 554 26.71 -0.26 -4.13
N GLU A 555 26.19 0.97 -4.14
CA GLU A 555 24.91 1.29 -3.55
C GLU A 555 23.75 0.76 -4.40
N VAL A 556 22.80 0.09 -3.75
CA VAL A 556 21.51 -0.24 -4.35
C VAL A 556 20.62 1.00 -4.27
N THR A 557 20.00 1.36 -5.39
CA THR A 557 19.19 2.57 -5.49
C THR A 557 17.87 2.33 -6.21
N VAL A 558 16.81 3.01 -5.75
CA VAL A 558 15.48 3.03 -6.37
C VAL A 558 15.08 4.46 -6.76
N CYS A 559 14.05 4.59 -7.59
CA CYS A 559 13.51 5.90 -7.96
C CYS A 559 12.29 6.22 -7.09
N TYR A 560 12.35 7.28 -6.27
CA TYR A 560 11.28 7.65 -5.32
C TYR A 560 10.08 8.29 -6.01
N LYS A 561 10.33 9.14 -7.02
CA LYS A 561 9.30 9.86 -7.77
C LYS A 561 9.56 9.77 -9.26
N TYR A 562 10.19 10.78 -9.85
CA TYR A 562 10.38 10.88 -11.30
C TYR A 562 11.78 10.42 -11.72
N SER A 563 11.82 9.57 -12.75
CA SER A 563 13.07 9.17 -13.41
C SER A 563 13.62 10.31 -14.27
N TYR A 564 14.89 10.21 -14.68
CA TYR A 564 15.49 11.18 -15.59
C TYR A 564 14.79 11.30 -16.95
N PHE A 565 14.01 10.28 -17.33
CA PHE A 565 13.26 10.26 -18.59
C PHE A 565 11.94 11.02 -18.48
N SER A 566 11.36 11.09 -17.27
CA SER A 566 10.02 11.65 -17.05
C SER A 566 10.03 13.17 -16.87
N SER A 567 11.12 13.75 -16.34
CA SER A 567 11.17 15.19 -16.01
C SER A 567 12.59 15.77 -15.94
N PRO A 568 12.76 17.09 -16.15
CA PRO A 568 14.03 17.81 -15.95
C PRO A 568 14.63 17.59 -14.55
N GLU A 569 15.95 17.78 -14.42
CA GLU A 569 16.64 17.67 -13.13
C GLU A 569 16.16 18.71 -12.12
N SER A 570 15.80 19.92 -12.55
CA SER A 570 15.29 20.99 -11.69
C SER A 570 13.98 20.56 -11.01
N THR A 571 13.02 20.06 -11.78
CA THR A 571 11.75 19.52 -11.26
C THR A 571 11.98 18.33 -10.33
N ARG A 572 12.87 17.41 -10.71
CA ARG A 572 13.20 16.23 -9.86
C ARG A 572 13.79 16.65 -8.51
N ARG A 573 14.75 17.58 -8.51
CA ARG A 573 15.39 18.09 -7.29
C ARG A 573 14.40 18.85 -6.41
N PHE A 574 13.57 19.71 -7.00
CA PHE A 574 12.52 20.42 -6.28
C PHE A 574 11.60 19.45 -5.53
N ILE A 575 11.10 18.42 -6.22
CA ILE A 575 10.19 17.43 -5.62
C ILE A 575 10.92 16.62 -4.54
N LEU A 576 12.14 16.17 -4.77
CA LEU A 576 12.89 15.44 -3.73
C LEU A 576 13.19 16.30 -2.50
N LYS A 577 13.45 17.59 -2.69
CA LYS A 577 13.65 18.54 -1.60
C LYS A 577 12.38 18.76 -0.80
N CYS A 578 11.23 18.94 -1.47
CA CYS A 578 9.93 19.13 -0.81
C CYS A 578 9.47 17.90 -0.03
N TYR A 579 9.66 16.70 -0.57
CA TYR A 579 9.11 15.47 0.03
C TYR A 579 10.11 14.70 0.90
N TYR A 580 11.42 14.80 0.63
CA TYR A 580 12.46 13.98 1.27
C TYR A 580 13.62 14.81 1.86
N HIS A 581 13.57 16.14 1.77
CA HIS A 581 14.54 17.05 2.39
C HIS A 581 16.01 16.79 1.98
N PHE A 582 16.25 16.48 0.69
CA PHE A 582 17.59 16.38 0.12
C PHE A 582 17.66 16.84 -1.35
N ASP A 583 18.84 17.26 -1.78
CA ASP A 583 19.14 17.63 -3.16
C ASP A 583 19.83 16.45 -3.89
N CYS A 584 19.26 15.99 -5.01
CA CYS A 584 19.77 14.82 -5.73
C CYS A 584 20.99 15.14 -6.61
N ASN A 585 22.09 14.42 -6.35
CA ASN A 585 23.36 14.52 -7.06
C ASN A 585 23.71 13.24 -7.86
N CYS A 586 22.72 12.43 -8.20
CA CYS A 586 22.96 11.24 -9.03
C CYS A 586 23.51 11.64 -10.41
N VAL A 587 24.23 10.71 -11.07
CA VAL A 587 24.86 10.92 -12.39
C VAL A 587 23.89 11.52 -13.41
N ALA A 588 22.62 11.13 -13.39
CA ALA A 588 21.59 11.64 -14.31
C ALA A 588 21.14 13.09 -14.01
N CYS A 589 21.19 13.53 -12.75
CA CYS A 589 20.95 14.94 -12.39
C CYS A 589 22.18 15.80 -12.71
N THR A 590 23.37 15.34 -12.31
CA THR A 590 24.63 16.07 -12.53
C THR A 590 24.89 16.34 -14.00
N ASN A 591 24.63 15.35 -14.86
CA ASN A 591 24.83 15.46 -16.31
C ASN A 591 23.57 15.88 -17.09
N LYS A 592 22.49 16.30 -16.41
CA LYS A 592 21.24 16.79 -17.02
C LYS A 592 20.71 15.89 -18.14
N TRP A 593 20.53 14.60 -17.87
CA TRP A 593 20.17 13.59 -18.89
C TRP A 593 18.78 13.72 -19.51
N PHE A 594 17.92 14.59 -18.99
CA PHE A 594 16.59 14.80 -19.53
C PHE A 594 16.67 15.52 -20.89
N THR A 595 15.91 15.03 -21.88
CA THR A 595 15.75 15.69 -23.18
C THR A 595 14.28 15.73 -23.56
N ARG A 596 13.85 16.85 -24.18
CA ARG A 596 12.49 16.97 -24.75
C ARG A 596 12.36 16.18 -26.05
N ILE A 597 13.47 15.89 -26.73
CA ILE A 597 13.48 15.16 -28.01
C ILE A 597 13.55 13.67 -27.70
N GLN A 598 12.39 13.01 -27.62
CA GLN A 598 12.28 11.58 -27.32
C GLN A 598 12.56 10.68 -28.55
N PHE A 599 12.75 11.26 -29.74
CA PHE A 599 12.98 10.53 -30.99
C PHE A 599 14.42 10.10 -31.26
N ASP A 600 15.38 10.43 -30.39
CA ASP A 600 16.71 9.83 -30.51
C ASP A 600 16.60 8.35 -30.13
N LEU A 601 16.52 7.49 -31.16
CA LEU A 601 16.45 6.03 -31.05
C LEU A 601 17.64 5.42 -30.29
N GLY A 602 18.64 6.25 -29.93
CA GLY A 602 19.62 5.95 -28.91
C GLY A 602 20.99 5.62 -29.45
N LEU A 603 21.93 5.54 -28.51
CA LEU A 603 23.32 5.25 -28.77
C LEU A 603 23.63 3.78 -28.47
N LEU A 604 24.20 3.09 -29.46
CA LEU A 604 24.69 1.72 -29.35
C LEU A 604 26.20 1.70 -29.09
N LYS A 605 26.65 0.74 -28.27
CA LYS A 605 28.05 0.40 -28.03
C LYS A 605 28.47 -0.71 -29.00
N CYS A 606 29.41 -0.40 -29.92
CA CYS A 606 29.88 -1.39 -30.89
C CYS A 606 30.59 -2.55 -30.18
N GLN A 607 30.18 -3.80 -30.45
CA GLN A 607 30.78 -4.96 -29.78
C GLN A 607 32.23 -5.23 -30.21
N LYS A 608 32.59 -4.86 -31.46
CA LYS A 608 33.93 -5.02 -32.02
C LYS A 608 34.93 -3.98 -31.50
N CYS A 609 34.64 -2.70 -31.70
CA CYS A 609 35.60 -1.61 -31.41
C CYS A 609 35.23 -0.74 -30.20
N LYS A 610 34.16 -1.08 -29.47
CA LYS A 610 33.62 -0.37 -28.31
C LYS A 610 33.17 1.08 -28.54
N ASN A 611 33.36 1.64 -29.75
CA ASN A 611 32.90 2.98 -30.09
C ASN A 611 31.38 3.10 -30.05
N THR A 612 30.90 4.27 -29.65
CA THR A 612 29.47 4.59 -29.54
C THR A 612 28.96 5.18 -30.85
N PHE A 613 27.75 4.79 -31.29
CA PHE A 613 27.14 5.33 -32.50
C PHE A 613 25.60 5.34 -32.43
N SER A 614 24.97 6.28 -33.14
CA SER A 614 23.51 6.34 -33.23
C SER A 614 22.98 5.14 -34.00
N ILE A 615 21.93 4.51 -33.47
CA ILE A 615 21.25 3.39 -34.13
C ILE A 615 20.72 3.75 -35.53
N ASN A 616 20.36 5.02 -35.76
CA ASN A 616 19.87 5.54 -37.05
C ASN A 616 20.90 5.41 -38.17
N LYS A 617 22.20 5.39 -37.82
CA LYS A 617 23.27 5.24 -38.80
C LYS A 617 23.41 3.80 -39.31
N GLY A 618 22.75 2.82 -38.70
CA GLY A 618 22.69 1.43 -39.18
C GLY A 618 24.00 0.62 -39.12
N LYS A 619 25.15 1.26 -38.84
CA LYS A 619 26.47 0.66 -38.69
C LYS A 619 27.36 1.49 -37.76
N CYS A 620 28.38 0.86 -37.17
CA CYS A 620 29.39 1.58 -36.40
C CYS A 620 30.14 2.58 -37.29
N LYS A 621 30.33 3.82 -36.83
CA LYS A 621 31.07 4.83 -37.60
C LYS A 621 32.57 4.52 -37.74
N LYS A 622 33.17 3.83 -36.76
CA LYS A 622 34.63 3.57 -36.71
C LYS A 622 35.05 2.31 -37.48
N CYS A 623 34.34 1.20 -37.29
CA CYS A 623 34.71 -0.09 -37.91
C CYS A 623 33.69 -0.59 -38.95
N HIS A 624 32.70 0.23 -39.30
CA HIS A 624 31.61 -0.07 -40.25
C HIS A 624 30.79 -1.34 -39.98
N SER A 625 31.00 -2.00 -38.83
CA SER A 625 30.30 -3.23 -38.46
C SER A 625 28.80 -2.98 -38.24
N LYS A 626 27.97 -3.86 -38.82
CA LYS A 626 26.51 -3.91 -38.63
C LYS A 626 26.06 -4.90 -37.54
N VAL A 627 27.00 -5.64 -36.92
CA VAL A 627 26.71 -6.77 -36.00
C VAL A 627 25.86 -6.31 -34.82
N THR A 628 26.27 -5.23 -34.14
CA THR A 628 25.55 -4.69 -32.98
C THR A 628 24.11 -4.27 -33.31
N VAL A 629 23.90 -3.61 -34.46
CA VAL A 629 22.55 -3.17 -34.88
C VAL A 629 21.66 -4.36 -35.19
N LYS A 630 22.17 -5.36 -35.93
CA LYS A 630 21.41 -6.59 -36.24
C LYS A 630 21.01 -7.33 -34.95
N ARG A 631 21.96 -7.50 -34.01
CA ARG A 631 21.70 -8.14 -32.71
C ARG A 631 20.67 -7.36 -31.90
N PHE A 632 20.81 -6.03 -31.81
CA PHE A 632 19.86 -5.18 -31.09
C PHE A 632 18.43 -5.30 -31.66
N LYS A 633 18.26 -5.19 -32.98
CA LYS A 633 16.94 -5.32 -33.63
C LYS A 633 16.32 -6.70 -33.38
N LYS A 634 17.12 -7.78 -33.42
CA LYS A 634 16.65 -9.14 -33.11
C LYS A 634 16.13 -9.24 -31.68
N LEU A 635 16.91 -8.76 -30.70
CA LEU A 635 16.52 -8.76 -29.28
C LEU A 635 15.28 -7.90 -29.02
N LEU A 636 15.19 -6.72 -29.63
CA LEU A 636 14.03 -5.85 -29.51
C LEU A 636 12.75 -6.54 -30.02
N LEU A 637 12.81 -7.19 -31.18
CA LEU A 637 11.67 -7.94 -31.72
C LEU A 637 11.27 -9.10 -30.79
N GLN A 638 12.23 -9.81 -30.20
CA GLN A 638 11.95 -10.87 -29.23
C GLN A 638 11.27 -10.32 -27.97
N LEU A 639 11.73 -9.19 -27.45
CA LEU A 639 11.15 -8.54 -26.26
C LEU A 639 9.73 -8.05 -26.55
N ILE A 640 9.49 -7.40 -27.69
CA ILE A 640 8.16 -6.92 -28.10
C ILE A 640 7.20 -8.09 -28.31
N LYS A 641 7.62 -9.18 -28.96
CA LYS A 641 6.79 -10.39 -29.12
C LYS A 641 6.36 -10.99 -27.77
N SER A 642 7.20 -10.85 -26.73
CA SER A 642 6.86 -11.32 -25.38
C SER A 642 5.71 -10.54 -24.74
N LYS A 643 5.41 -9.32 -25.21
CA LYS A 643 4.28 -8.49 -24.76
C LYS A 643 2.91 -9.08 -25.13
N PHE A 644 2.85 -9.85 -26.21
CA PHE A 644 1.60 -10.40 -26.75
C PHE A 644 1.41 -11.88 -26.39
N SER A 645 2.29 -12.47 -25.57
CA SER A 645 2.09 -13.85 -25.13
C SER A 645 0.98 -13.89 -24.08
N PRO A 646 -0.12 -14.62 -24.31
CA PRO A 646 -1.21 -14.76 -23.34
C PRO A 646 -0.78 -15.55 -22.09
N THR A 647 0.39 -16.20 -22.14
CA THR A 647 0.88 -17.05 -21.04
C THR A 647 1.62 -16.21 -19.99
N ARG A 648 1.13 -16.27 -18.75
CA ARG A 648 1.86 -15.79 -17.56
C ARG A 648 2.89 -16.84 -17.13
N GLU A 649 3.60 -17.51 -18.02
CA GLU A 649 4.57 -18.55 -17.63
C GLU A 649 5.87 -17.97 -17.08
N LEU A 650 6.49 -18.65 -16.10
CA LEU A 650 7.74 -18.22 -15.47
C LEU A 650 8.91 -18.20 -16.47
N LYS A 651 9.02 -19.25 -17.30
CA LYS A 651 10.06 -19.39 -18.34
C LYS A 651 10.05 -18.22 -19.32
N SER A 652 8.88 -17.68 -19.65
CA SER A 652 8.74 -16.50 -20.51
C SER A 652 9.35 -15.24 -19.89
N ARG A 653 9.23 -15.05 -18.56
CA ARG A 653 9.76 -13.87 -17.86
C ARG A 653 11.25 -13.98 -17.57
N GLU A 654 11.74 -15.19 -17.34
CA GLU A 654 13.18 -15.48 -17.34
C GLU A 654 13.83 -15.10 -18.67
N LYS A 655 13.23 -15.54 -19.79
CA LYS A 655 13.69 -15.15 -21.13
C LYS A 655 13.71 -13.63 -21.33
N CYS A 656 12.70 -12.91 -20.85
CA CYS A 656 12.68 -11.43 -20.92
C CYS A 656 13.86 -10.82 -20.15
N THR A 657 14.17 -11.35 -18.97
CA THR A 657 15.32 -10.93 -18.15
C THR A 657 16.66 -11.18 -18.86
N LEU A 658 16.82 -12.34 -19.49
CA LEU A 658 18.01 -12.67 -20.27
C LEU A 658 18.14 -11.76 -21.51
N ILE A 659 17.04 -11.46 -22.20
CA ILE A 659 17.03 -10.51 -23.32
C ILE A 659 17.45 -9.11 -22.84
N TRP A 660 16.89 -8.62 -21.73
CA TRP A 660 17.24 -7.31 -21.18
C TRP A 660 18.72 -7.23 -20.79
N ARG A 661 19.26 -8.31 -20.19
CA ARG A 661 20.68 -8.46 -19.89
C ARG A 661 21.55 -8.31 -21.13
N ASP A 662 21.21 -9.03 -22.19
CA ASP A 662 21.89 -8.95 -23.48
C ASP A 662 21.80 -7.56 -24.12
N MET A 663 20.63 -6.91 -24.01
CA MET A 663 20.42 -5.56 -24.56
C MET A 663 21.29 -4.52 -23.87
N GLN A 664 21.44 -4.57 -22.54
CA GLN A 664 22.29 -3.62 -21.80
C GLN A 664 23.76 -3.65 -22.22
N ALA A 665 24.28 -4.79 -22.70
CA ALA A 665 25.62 -4.86 -23.26
C ALA A 665 25.76 -4.09 -24.59
N LEU A 666 24.65 -3.77 -25.26
CA LEU A 666 24.62 -3.13 -26.58
C LEU A 666 24.26 -1.64 -26.53
N ILE A 667 23.58 -1.18 -25.48
CA ILE A 667 23.06 0.19 -25.36
C ILE A 667 23.83 0.97 -24.29
N ARG A 668 23.92 2.28 -24.44
CA ARG A 668 24.43 3.15 -23.37
C ARG A 668 23.39 3.23 -22.23
N PRO A 669 23.78 3.22 -20.94
CA PRO A 669 22.84 3.27 -19.81
C PRO A 669 22.25 4.68 -19.54
N CYS A 670 21.89 5.40 -20.61
CA CYS A 670 21.27 6.72 -20.58
C CYS A 670 20.47 7.00 -21.87
N GLY A 671 19.60 8.00 -21.83
CA GLY A 671 18.82 8.46 -22.98
C GLY A 671 17.50 7.69 -23.19
N ALA A 672 16.70 8.17 -24.16
CA ALA A 672 15.32 7.73 -24.37
C ALA A 672 15.19 6.23 -24.66
N CYS A 673 16.06 5.69 -25.51
CA CYS A 673 16.04 4.26 -25.86
C CYS A 673 16.25 3.36 -24.64
N TYR A 674 17.23 3.67 -23.79
CA TYR A 674 17.50 2.89 -22.58
C TYR A 674 16.31 2.96 -21.61
N ALA A 675 15.78 4.16 -21.36
CA ALA A 675 14.64 4.35 -20.47
C ALA A 675 13.38 3.62 -20.97
N TYR A 676 13.11 3.65 -22.27
CA TYR A 676 11.98 2.95 -22.88
C TYR A 676 12.11 1.43 -22.73
N LEU A 677 13.28 0.87 -23.04
CA LEU A 677 13.51 -0.56 -22.94
C LEU A 677 13.48 -1.06 -21.49
N GLN A 678 14.06 -0.29 -20.57
CA GLN A 678 13.97 -0.58 -19.14
C GLN A 678 12.50 -0.58 -18.66
N SER A 679 11.71 0.40 -19.11
CA SER A 679 10.28 0.48 -18.77
C SER A 679 9.48 -0.69 -19.36
N LEU A 680 9.79 -1.10 -20.61
CA LEU A 680 9.18 -2.26 -21.24
C LEU A 680 9.52 -3.55 -20.49
N TYR A 681 10.78 -3.76 -20.12
CA TYR A 681 11.19 -4.90 -19.30
C TYR A 681 10.46 -4.91 -17.96
N ASN A 682 10.44 -3.79 -17.24
CA ASN A 682 9.75 -3.69 -15.96
C ASN A 682 8.24 -3.97 -16.09
N TYR A 683 7.59 -3.45 -17.14
CA TYR A 683 6.19 -3.76 -17.44
C TYR A 683 5.95 -5.27 -17.59
N LEU A 684 6.82 -5.98 -18.31
CA LEU A 684 6.70 -7.44 -18.49
C LEU A 684 6.86 -8.20 -17.17
N ILE A 685 7.68 -7.71 -16.24
CA ILE A 685 7.78 -8.28 -14.89
C ILE A 685 6.52 -7.99 -14.08
N LEU A 686 6.03 -6.76 -14.08
CA LEU A 686 4.80 -6.34 -13.38
C LEU A 686 3.57 -7.09 -13.88
N GLU A 687 3.46 -7.36 -15.17
CA GLU A 687 2.34 -8.12 -15.74
C GLU A 687 2.25 -9.54 -15.14
N LYS A 688 3.37 -10.15 -14.74
CA LYS A 688 3.39 -11.49 -14.13
C LYS A 688 3.34 -11.45 -12.60
N PHE A 689 4.15 -10.60 -11.99
CA PHE A 689 4.41 -10.60 -10.54
C PHE A 689 3.79 -9.41 -9.81
N GLY A 690 3.21 -8.44 -10.53
CA GLY A 690 2.45 -7.35 -9.95
C GLY A 690 0.99 -7.71 -9.69
N ASN A 691 0.32 -6.90 -8.88
CA ASN A 691 -1.12 -6.97 -8.69
C ASN A 691 -1.83 -6.51 -9.97
N LEU A 692 -2.69 -7.36 -10.53
CA LEU A 692 -3.38 -7.09 -11.79
C LEU A 692 -4.84 -7.53 -11.69
N SER A 693 -5.76 -6.70 -12.16
CA SER A 693 -7.17 -7.08 -12.34
C SER A 693 -7.62 -6.83 -13.78
N ILE A 694 -8.37 -7.78 -14.31
CA ILE A 694 -9.05 -7.71 -15.60
C ILE A 694 -10.49 -7.28 -15.33
N GLU A 695 -10.88 -6.12 -15.88
CA GLU A 695 -12.19 -5.51 -15.69
C GLU A 695 -12.77 -5.15 -17.07
N PRO A 696 -13.65 -5.98 -17.65
CA PRO A 696 -14.16 -5.80 -19.02
C PRO A 696 -15.16 -4.65 -19.14
N PHE A 697 -15.75 -4.21 -18.03
CA PHE A 697 -16.69 -3.10 -17.96
C PHE A 697 -15.93 -1.79 -17.72
N ASN A 698 -15.98 -0.88 -18.70
CA ASN A 698 -15.50 0.48 -18.56
C ASN A 698 -16.43 1.44 -19.26
#